data_AF-A0A534JF37-F1
#
_entry.id   AF-A0A534JF37-F1
#
_cell.length_a   1.000
_cell.length_b   1.000
_cell.length_c   1.000
_cell.angle_alpha   90.00
_cell.angle_beta   90.00
_cell.angle_gamma   90.00
#
_symmetry.space_group_name_H-M   'P 1'
#
loop_
_entity.id
_entity.type
_entity.pdbx_description
1 polymer ?
#
loop_
_entity_poly.entity_id
_entity_poly.type
_entity_poly.pdbx_seq_one_letter_code
_entity_poly.pdbx_strand_id
1 'polypeptide(L)'
;MRVWVNGRWIKAEELWGTATDRPAVPNSYGADVRDVRADSLWTFSVDMASGIPQFSQITHAWRLRSTEPLVEVEARDGRIARTTPEHRFLVASSHGLHFREAKSLRKGEMLVVPRHLPSRESDEDWPALEGAILKKLASNANFLFHLTRAGAQVLGLDGPVRGEGLFDAARRCSLEPHELYPLIAKLVHHPSPGGRASSPIRLPRREGLESFFWLLGLLYGDGDGLGRVHGEDRALLRRALAVMQQLSSTATMVDYATRVSRINNGSFTFLMFLHTVFGYPLRRKAWSIRLPEVLHSSPLPVSAAFIQGYLDADGTVETARSAVSATCVSEEFLDDLQLLLLRFGVRAILNRECGGTTLYVSGRKNLSRMPQFSDPEKARLRNRLEGKSKTSYVVDLLPIDWDEVIPAGWKSRFYAASGQRPSAQSLQTMANVDLSEVGALLRDELAFIEVKEIRTTETDWVYDFSVPGPQNFVAEGLFIHNTTLSDSLIAGAGMISQDLAGTQLFMDYDEQEQARGITINAAIASMVHDHEGKQYLINLIDTPGHVDFGGDVTRAMRAIDGVIILDDAVEGIMPQTETVIRQALKERVRPVLFINKVDRLVNELKITPEQMQQRFVKIITEVNTRIRKQLPEDLQEKWSLNVESGNVAFGSAFHKWAISVPYMKKTGITFKDVYRHCQEGTMKELSKKAPLHEVVLEMVIKHLPNPLQAQPIRIPVIWKGDPESPVGKAMTKVDENGPVGFMVTKILVDPQAGETAAGRLFSGKIRRGQELWVIGMPKPQRAQIVAMIVGPDRIPVDEIDAGNVVAVVGLKDAIAGSTVSDNKDMQPFEAIVHYSDPVVTMAIEAKSTQDLPKLVDTLRSIAKADPSIQVEINQETGEHLISGMGELHLEITIYRVQNDYKVPVITSPPIVVYREGVRGKGGPFEGKSPNKHNRFYFEVEPLEQAVVDAIRAGEIAAGQRIKDSKALAKKLEELGMAKDEAKNVVWIEDTNILLDATKGIQYLHETMELIKQ
;
A
#
# COMPACT_ATOMS: atom_id res chain seq x y z
N MET A 1 -2.14 1.86 -18.34
CA MET A 1 -3.13 2.59 -17.53
C MET A 1 -3.39 3.97 -18.14
N ARG A 2 -4.66 4.40 -18.25
CA ARG A 2 -5.09 5.76 -18.61
C ARG A 2 -5.24 6.60 -17.35
N VAL A 3 -4.64 7.78 -17.34
CA VAL A 3 -4.68 8.74 -16.23
C VAL A 3 -5.52 9.94 -16.67
N TRP A 4 -6.35 10.45 -15.76
CA TRP A 4 -7.12 11.67 -16.01
C TRP A 4 -6.24 12.89 -15.77
N VAL A 5 -6.03 13.73 -16.78
CA VAL A 5 -5.15 14.91 -16.71
C VAL A 5 -5.78 16.10 -17.42
N ASN A 6 -5.98 17.22 -16.73
CA ASN A 6 -6.47 18.49 -17.28
C ASN A 6 -7.76 18.37 -18.11
N GLY A 7 -8.68 17.50 -17.71
CA GLY A 7 -9.95 17.28 -18.43
C GLY A 7 -9.89 16.24 -19.56
N ARG A 8 -8.77 15.54 -19.75
CA ARG A 8 -8.64 14.48 -20.78
C ARG A 8 -8.08 13.19 -20.19
N TRP A 9 -8.44 12.06 -20.78
CA TRP A 9 -7.79 10.78 -20.53
C TRP A 9 -6.56 10.66 -21.41
N ILE A 10 -5.42 10.30 -20.81
CA ILE A 10 -4.16 10.12 -21.51
C ILE A 10 -3.58 8.78 -21.07
N LYS A 11 -3.00 8.00 -21.98
CA LYS A 11 -2.24 6.82 -21.55
C LYS A 11 -0.98 7.28 -20.80
N ALA A 12 -0.62 6.56 -19.75
CA ALA A 12 0.60 6.83 -19.00
C ALA A 12 1.84 6.90 -19.91
N GLU A 13 1.97 5.96 -20.85
CA GLU A 13 3.04 5.95 -21.84
C GLU A 13 3.07 7.19 -22.75
N GLU A 14 1.90 7.67 -23.19
CA GLU A 14 1.79 8.87 -24.04
C GLU A 14 2.12 10.13 -23.24
N LEU A 15 1.69 10.18 -21.98
CA LEU A 15 2.05 11.26 -21.07
C LEU A 15 3.56 11.28 -20.84
N TRP A 16 4.17 10.13 -20.60
CA TRP A 16 5.63 9.98 -20.55
C TRP A 16 6.30 10.48 -21.84
N GLY A 17 5.75 10.13 -23.01
CA GLY A 17 6.22 10.57 -24.32
C GLY A 17 6.37 12.10 -24.45
N THR A 18 5.51 12.87 -23.78
CA THR A 18 5.60 14.34 -23.77
C THR A 18 6.77 14.90 -22.95
N ALA A 19 7.34 14.09 -22.07
CA ALA A 19 8.44 14.46 -21.19
C ALA A 19 9.80 13.90 -21.64
N THR A 20 9.85 13.06 -22.68
CA THR A 20 11.05 12.32 -23.10
C THR A 20 12.25 13.21 -23.44
N ASP A 21 12.01 14.41 -23.98
CA ASP A 21 13.05 15.36 -24.39
C ASP A 21 13.64 16.16 -23.21
N ARG A 22 13.10 16.02 -22.00
CA ARG A 22 13.55 16.73 -20.80
C ARG A 22 14.79 16.06 -20.23
N PRO A 23 15.64 16.75 -19.46
CA PRO A 23 16.69 16.07 -18.71
C PRO A 23 16.10 15.05 -17.73
N ALA A 24 16.73 13.88 -17.64
CA ALA A 24 16.34 12.86 -16.68
C ALA A 24 16.60 13.37 -15.26
N VAL A 25 15.66 13.12 -14.36
CA VAL A 25 15.85 13.33 -12.93
C VAL A 25 16.65 12.14 -12.40
N PRO A 26 17.87 12.37 -11.88
CA PRO A 26 18.71 11.29 -11.37
C PRO A 26 17.98 10.51 -10.29
N ASN A 27 17.88 9.20 -10.45
CA ASN A 27 17.30 8.32 -9.47
C ASN A 27 18.05 6.98 -9.41
N SER A 28 18.11 6.38 -8.23
CA SER A 28 18.74 5.07 -7.96
C SER A 28 17.86 3.84 -8.23
N TYR A 29 16.67 4.00 -8.84
CA TYR A 29 15.83 2.87 -9.28
C TYR A 29 16.20 2.34 -10.67
N GLY A 30 17.13 3.01 -11.36
CA GLY A 30 17.32 2.82 -12.81
C GLY A 30 16.06 3.19 -13.62
N ALA A 31 15.09 3.84 -12.98
CA ALA A 31 13.90 4.35 -13.61
C ALA A 31 14.28 5.56 -14.47
N ASP A 32 13.60 5.73 -15.58
CA ASP A 32 13.68 6.97 -16.32
C ASP A 32 12.62 7.91 -15.73
N VAL A 33 13.03 9.07 -15.19
CA VAL A 33 12.14 10.01 -14.49
C VAL A 33 12.28 11.39 -15.10
N ARG A 34 11.16 12.09 -15.33
CA ARG A 34 11.14 13.45 -15.91
C ARG A 34 10.28 14.37 -15.06
N ASP A 35 10.79 15.56 -14.80
CA ASP A 35 10.04 16.63 -14.14
C ASP A 35 9.02 17.24 -15.10
N VAL A 36 7.75 17.23 -14.71
CA VAL A 36 6.62 17.73 -15.51
C VAL A 36 5.88 18.90 -14.86
N ARG A 37 6.47 19.54 -13.83
CA ARG A 37 5.84 20.68 -13.14
C ARG A 37 5.53 21.86 -14.08
N ALA A 38 6.40 22.11 -15.06
CA ALA A 38 6.25 23.18 -16.03
C ALA A 38 5.06 23.00 -16.99
N ASP A 39 4.52 21.79 -17.10
CA ASP A 39 3.41 21.47 -18.01
C ASP A 39 2.03 21.77 -17.45
N SER A 40 1.98 22.20 -16.17
CA SER A 40 0.72 22.46 -15.47
C SER A 40 -0.26 21.30 -15.64
N LEU A 41 0.21 20.07 -15.45
CA LEU A 41 -0.60 18.85 -15.52
C LEU A 41 -1.32 18.65 -14.19
N TRP A 42 -2.64 18.60 -14.20
CA TRP A 42 -3.46 18.38 -13.01
C TRP A 42 -4.31 17.12 -13.16
N THR A 43 -4.35 16.31 -12.12
CA THR A 43 -5.25 15.16 -12.00
C THR A 43 -6.29 15.43 -10.91
N PHE A 44 -7.39 14.67 -10.91
CA PHE A 44 -8.33 14.66 -9.81
C PHE A 44 -7.81 13.73 -8.72
N SER A 45 -8.04 14.10 -7.47
CA SER A 45 -7.68 13.39 -6.24
C SER A 45 -8.85 13.47 -5.25
N VAL A 46 -8.81 12.65 -4.21
CA VAL A 46 -9.70 12.67 -3.05
C VAL A 46 -8.86 12.80 -1.80
N ASP A 47 -9.23 13.77 -0.98
CA ASP A 47 -8.71 13.89 0.36
C ASP A 47 -9.30 12.78 1.25
N MET A 48 -8.42 12.00 1.87
CA MET A 48 -8.78 10.81 2.65
C MET A 48 -9.65 11.11 3.87
N ALA A 49 -9.38 12.25 4.52
CA ALA A 49 -10.05 12.62 5.77
C ALA A 49 -11.46 13.18 5.51
N SER A 50 -11.60 14.03 4.50
CA SER A 50 -12.85 14.73 4.21
C SER A 50 -13.73 14.04 3.15
N GLY A 51 -13.13 13.11 2.38
CA GLY A 51 -13.74 12.51 1.19
C GLY A 51 -13.95 13.53 0.06
N ILE A 52 -13.36 14.73 0.15
CA ILE A 52 -13.56 15.82 -0.80
C ILE A 52 -12.66 15.59 -2.02
N PRO A 53 -13.24 15.52 -3.22
CA PRO A 53 -12.46 15.48 -4.43
C PRO A 53 -11.89 16.85 -4.80
N GLN A 54 -10.65 16.92 -5.26
CA GLN A 54 -9.99 18.16 -5.68
C GLN A 54 -8.97 17.94 -6.80
N PHE A 55 -8.50 19.01 -7.43
CA PHE A 55 -7.39 18.91 -8.39
C PHE A 55 -6.03 18.96 -7.71
N SER A 56 -5.13 18.12 -8.19
CA SER A 56 -3.74 18.04 -7.73
C SER A 56 -2.77 18.03 -8.89
N GLN A 57 -1.67 18.76 -8.76
CA GLN A 57 -0.67 18.86 -9.81
C GLN A 57 0.21 17.61 -9.87
N ILE A 58 0.41 17.07 -11.07
CA ILE A 58 1.40 16.05 -11.36
C ILE A 58 2.77 16.71 -11.44
N THR A 59 3.73 16.16 -10.71
CA THR A 59 5.08 16.74 -10.60
C THR A 59 6.14 15.97 -11.36
N HIS A 60 6.05 14.63 -11.38
CA HIS A 60 7.03 13.77 -12.04
C HIS A 60 6.32 12.69 -12.85
N ALA A 61 6.90 12.35 -13.99
CA ALA A 61 6.56 11.19 -14.77
C ALA A 61 7.67 10.15 -14.63
N TRP A 62 7.30 8.88 -14.59
CA TRP A 62 8.19 7.74 -14.39
C TRP A 62 8.01 6.72 -15.49
N ARG A 63 9.11 6.08 -15.88
CA ARG A 63 9.15 4.90 -16.74
C ARG A 63 10.12 3.90 -16.14
N LEU A 64 9.62 2.76 -15.71
CA LEU A 64 10.37 1.66 -15.11
C LEU A 64 10.28 0.43 -15.98
N ARG A 65 11.34 -0.36 -16.08
CA ARG A 65 11.29 -1.66 -16.75
C ARG A 65 10.55 -2.64 -15.83
N SER A 66 9.54 -3.34 -16.34
CA SER A 66 8.84 -4.35 -15.52
C SER A 66 9.76 -5.52 -15.27
N THR A 67 10.06 -5.79 -14.00
CA THR A 67 10.80 -6.98 -13.56
C THR A 67 9.86 -8.07 -13.01
N GLU A 68 8.62 -7.71 -12.74
CA GLU A 68 7.58 -8.57 -12.17
C GLU A 68 6.26 -8.44 -12.95
N PRO A 69 5.35 -9.44 -12.84
CA PRO A 69 4.00 -9.35 -13.40
C PRO A 69 3.18 -8.24 -12.72
N LEU A 70 2.47 -7.46 -13.52
CA LEU A 70 1.50 -6.47 -13.06
C LEU A 70 0.24 -7.14 -12.51
N VAL A 71 -0.40 -6.48 -11.55
CA VAL A 71 -1.73 -6.83 -11.05
C VAL A 71 -2.79 -6.13 -11.91
N GLU A 72 -3.72 -6.91 -12.43
CA GLU A 72 -4.91 -6.46 -13.16
C GLU A 72 -6.13 -6.59 -12.23
N VAL A 73 -6.73 -5.46 -11.86
CA VAL A 73 -7.92 -5.38 -11.01
C VAL A 73 -9.12 -5.10 -11.90
N GLU A 74 -10.04 -6.06 -11.99
CA GLU A 74 -11.33 -5.92 -12.66
C GLU A 74 -12.40 -5.53 -11.62
N ALA A 75 -13.05 -4.38 -11.83
CA ALA A 75 -14.13 -3.88 -11.00
C ALA A 75 -15.50 -4.33 -11.52
N ARG A 76 -16.52 -4.34 -10.65
CA ARG A 76 -17.87 -4.82 -10.99
C ARG A 76 -18.61 -3.96 -12.03
N ASP A 77 -18.16 -2.73 -12.27
CA ASP A 77 -18.64 -1.90 -13.38
C ASP A 77 -17.93 -2.21 -14.72
N GLY A 78 -17.06 -3.23 -14.75
CA GLY A 78 -16.35 -3.70 -15.94
C GLY A 78 -15.07 -2.94 -16.26
N ARG A 79 -14.64 -2.00 -15.40
CA ARG A 79 -13.35 -1.32 -15.54
C ARG A 79 -12.20 -2.22 -15.13
N ILE A 80 -11.07 -2.05 -15.81
CA ILE A 80 -9.86 -2.80 -15.56
C ILE A 80 -8.72 -1.81 -15.31
N ALA A 81 -8.05 -1.95 -14.17
CA ALA A 81 -6.83 -1.21 -13.88
C ALA A 81 -5.65 -2.18 -13.80
N ARG A 82 -4.58 -1.88 -14.54
CA ARG A 82 -3.32 -2.63 -14.53
C ARG A 82 -2.25 -1.79 -13.86
N THR A 83 -1.60 -2.35 -12.85
CA THR A 83 -0.64 -1.63 -12.04
C THR A 83 0.37 -2.56 -11.37
N THR A 84 1.41 -2.01 -10.74
CA THR A 84 2.36 -2.81 -9.96
C THR A 84 1.68 -3.42 -8.74
N PRO A 85 2.19 -4.54 -8.23
CA PRO A 85 1.62 -5.18 -7.04
C PRO A 85 1.51 -4.25 -5.82
N GLU A 86 2.46 -3.31 -5.63
CA GLU A 86 2.57 -2.38 -4.49
C GLU A 86 1.61 -1.18 -4.58
N HIS A 87 0.99 -0.98 -5.75
CA HIS A 87 0.21 0.20 -6.02
C HIS A 87 -1.07 0.27 -5.18
N ARG A 88 -1.33 1.39 -4.50
CA ARG A 88 -2.36 1.46 -3.45
C ARG A 88 -3.70 2.01 -3.93
N PHE A 89 -4.69 1.15 -4.16
CA PHE A 89 -6.05 1.59 -4.40
C PHE A 89 -6.70 2.22 -3.16
N LEU A 90 -7.53 3.23 -3.38
CA LEU A 90 -8.41 3.75 -2.34
C LEU A 90 -9.62 2.80 -2.17
N VAL A 91 -9.79 2.29 -0.95
CA VAL A 91 -10.86 1.37 -0.57
C VAL A 91 -11.69 2.01 0.53
N ALA A 92 -12.98 1.75 0.54
CA ALA A 92 -13.88 2.16 1.62
C ALA A 92 -14.35 0.96 2.44
N SER A 93 -14.39 1.16 3.75
CA SER A 93 -15.00 0.26 4.74
C SER A 93 -16.13 0.97 5.48
N SER A 94 -16.82 0.26 6.38
CA SER A 94 -17.86 0.87 7.23
C SER A 94 -17.33 2.00 8.12
N HIS A 95 -16.02 2.08 8.34
CA HIS A 95 -15.38 3.02 9.26
C HIS A 95 -14.62 4.15 8.55
N GLY A 96 -14.66 4.22 7.21
CA GLY A 96 -14.05 5.31 6.43
C GLY A 96 -13.29 4.87 5.18
N LEU A 97 -12.44 5.77 4.69
CA LEU A 97 -11.60 5.58 3.50
C LEU A 97 -10.18 5.20 3.92
N HIS A 98 -9.57 4.20 3.29
CA HIS A 98 -8.20 3.76 3.56
C HIS A 98 -7.52 3.19 2.31
N PHE A 99 -6.19 3.14 2.30
CA PHE A 99 -5.44 2.57 1.18
C PHE A 99 -5.28 1.06 1.28
N ARG A 100 -5.22 0.39 0.13
CA ARG A 100 -4.93 -1.04 0.02
C ARG A 100 -4.08 -1.31 -1.23
N GLU A 101 -3.00 -2.06 -1.07
CA GLU A 101 -2.13 -2.42 -2.19
C GLU A 101 -2.82 -3.35 -3.17
N ALA A 102 -2.45 -3.27 -4.45
CA ALA A 102 -3.06 -4.04 -5.52
C ALA A 102 -2.98 -5.54 -5.27
N LYS A 103 -1.84 -6.00 -4.74
CA LYS A 103 -1.63 -7.41 -4.36
C LYS A 103 -2.36 -7.85 -3.09
N SER A 104 -2.77 -6.89 -2.25
CA SER A 104 -3.59 -7.14 -1.06
C SER A 104 -5.08 -6.93 -1.30
N LEU A 105 -5.49 -6.40 -2.45
CA LEU A 105 -6.90 -6.29 -2.78
C LEU A 105 -7.52 -7.68 -2.82
N ARG A 106 -8.77 -7.76 -2.36
CA ARG A 106 -9.56 -8.98 -2.46
C ARG A 106 -10.85 -8.75 -3.21
N LYS A 107 -11.32 -9.79 -3.88
CA LYS A 107 -12.66 -9.83 -4.46
C LYS A 107 -13.69 -9.49 -3.37
N GLY A 108 -14.62 -8.59 -3.67
CA GLY A 108 -15.64 -8.13 -2.72
C GLY A 108 -15.33 -6.80 -2.01
N GLU A 109 -14.08 -6.34 -2.06
CA GLU A 109 -13.71 -5.05 -1.47
C GLU A 109 -14.24 -3.87 -2.29
N MET A 110 -14.54 -2.75 -1.63
CA MET A 110 -15.21 -1.62 -2.25
C MET A 110 -14.22 -0.52 -2.60
N LEU A 111 -13.83 -0.45 -3.88
CA LEU A 111 -13.00 0.62 -4.42
C LEU A 111 -13.78 1.94 -4.39
N VAL A 112 -13.08 2.99 -4.01
CA VAL A 112 -13.60 4.36 -4.02
C VAL A 112 -13.26 4.99 -5.35
N VAL A 113 -14.27 5.54 -6.00
CA VAL A 113 -14.14 6.00 -7.37
C VAL A 113 -14.85 7.35 -7.54
N PRO A 114 -14.38 8.25 -8.44
CA PRO A 114 -15.06 9.50 -8.73
C PRO A 114 -16.39 9.23 -9.45
N ARG A 115 -17.51 9.74 -8.96
CA ARG A 115 -18.80 9.65 -9.67
C ARG A 115 -18.83 10.51 -10.91
N HIS A 116 -18.28 11.71 -10.78
CA HIS A 116 -18.23 12.72 -11.82
C HIS A 116 -16.80 13.23 -11.95
N LEU A 117 -16.38 13.47 -13.18
CA LEU A 117 -15.11 14.13 -13.46
C LEU A 117 -15.40 15.52 -14.04
N PRO A 118 -14.92 16.59 -13.38
CA PRO A 118 -15.11 17.95 -13.87
C PRO A 118 -14.54 18.15 -15.28
N SER A 119 -15.21 18.98 -16.10
CA SER A 119 -14.61 19.55 -17.30
C SER A 119 -13.56 20.61 -16.92
N ARG A 120 -12.73 21.05 -17.87
CA ARG A 120 -11.92 22.28 -17.70
C ARG A 120 -12.82 23.46 -17.29
N GLU A 121 -12.23 24.45 -16.59
CA GLU A 121 -12.90 25.61 -15.98
C GLU A 121 -13.84 26.44 -16.90
N SER A 122 -13.77 26.27 -18.23
CA SER A 122 -14.79 26.77 -19.14
C SER A 122 -15.40 25.63 -19.95
N ASP A 123 -16.67 25.33 -19.69
CA ASP A 123 -17.51 24.41 -20.48
C ASP A 123 -17.76 24.89 -21.93
N GLU A 124 -17.04 25.93 -22.37
CA GLU A 124 -17.22 26.68 -23.61
C GLU A 124 -15.89 27.01 -24.33
N ASP A 125 -14.85 26.18 -24.22
CA ASP A 125 -13.61 26.38 -25.00
C ASP A 125 -13.78 25.92 -26.47
N TRP A 126 -14.71 26.58 -27.17
CA TRP A 126 -14.95 26.44 -28.60
C TRP A 126 -13.70 26.73 -29.45
N PRO A 127 -12.88 27.76 -29.14
CA PRO A 127 -11.60 28.00 -29.82
C PRO A 127 -10.68 26.77 -29.83
N ALA A 128 -10.55 26.07 -28.70
CA ALA A 128 -9.69 24.88 -28.63
C ALA A 128 -10.18 23.76 -29.56
N LEU A 129 -11.49 23.52 -29.66
CA LEU A 129 -12.07 22.53 -30.56
C LEU A 129 -11.82 22.89 -32.03
N GLU A 130 -12.13 24.12 -32.43
CA GLU A 130 -11.93 24.61 -33.80
C GLU A 130 -10.45 24.55 -34.20
N GLY A 131 -9.56 25.00 -33.31
CA GLY A 131 -8.12 24.91 -33.49
C GLY A 131 -7.62 23.47 -33.61
N ALA A 132 -8.13 22.53 -32.81
CA ALA A 132 -7.75 21.11 -32.87
C ALA A 132 -8.16 20.46 -34.19
N ILE A 133 -9.38 20.73 -34.66
CA ILE A 133 -9.88 20.26 -35.96
C ILE A 133 -8.96 20.74 -37.08
N LEU A 134 -8.59 22.02 -37.07
CA LEU A 134 -7.72 22.60 -38.10
C LEU A 134 -6.30 22.06 -38.07
N LYS A 135 -5.72 21.90 -36.88
CA LYS A 135 -4.39 21.31 -36.73
C LYS A 135 -4.36 19.89 -37.31
N LYS A 136 -5.37 19.05 -36.99
CA LYS A 136 -5.47 17.69 -37.55
C LYS A 136 -5.61 17.71 -39.07
N LEU A 137 -6.48 18.58 -39.61
CA LEU A 137 -6.65 18.72 -41.05
C LEU A 137 -5.38 19.17 -41.77
N ALA A 138 -4.69 20.17 -41.22
CA ALA A 138 -3.49 20.74 -41.83
C ALA A 138 -2.29 19.79 -41.77
N SER A 139 -2.24 18.88 -40.80
CA SER A 139 -1.21 17.84 -40.71
C SER A 139 -1.24 16.87 -41.90
N ASN A 140 -2.39 16.74 -42.56
CA ASN A 140 -2.53 15.92 -43.74
C ASN A 140 -2.34 16.79 -44.99
N ALA A 141 -1.20 16.60 -45.65
CA ALA A 141 -0.80 17.36 -46.83
C ALA A 141 -1.82 17.29 -47.98
N ASN A 142 -2.67 16.27 -48.04
CA ASN A 142 -3.65 16.07 -49.11
C ASN A 142 -4.87 17.00 -49.03
N PHE A 143 -5.02 17.79 -47.96
CA PHE A 143 -6.06 18.79 -47.87
C PHE A 143 -5.63 20.15 -48.44
N LEU A 144 -6.52 20.72 -49.24
CA LEU A 144 -6.45 22.11 -49.71
C LEU A 144 -7.57 22.92 -49.07
N PHE A 145 -7.17 24.07 -48.51
CA PHE A 145 -8.04 25.02 -47.85
C PHE A 145 -8.34 26.15 -48.82
N HIS A 146 -9.62 26.32 -49.16
CA HIS A 146 -10.10 27.47 -49.94
C HIS A 146 -10.57 28.54 -48.98
N LEU A 147 -9.92 29.70 -49.01
CA LEU A 147 -10.24 30.82 -48.14
C LEU A 147 -11.49 31.57 -48.64
N THR A 148 -12.20 32.20 -47.70
CA THR A 148 -13.18 33.24 -48.00
C THR A 148 -12.48 34.46 -48.58
N ARG A 149 -13.23 35.37 -49.24
CA ARG A 149 -12.67 36.63 -49.76
C ARG A 149 -11.99 37.46 -48.67
N ALA A 150 -12.61 37.51 -47.48
CA ALA A 150 -12.03 38.17 -46.31
C ALA A 150 -10.77 37.44 -45.81
N GLY A 151 -10.80 36.10 -45.73
CA GLY A 151 -9.63 35.31 -45.33
C GLY A 151 -8.42 35.46 -46.26
N ALA A 152 -8.66 35.49 -47.58
CA ALA A 152 -7.61 35.72 -48.57
C ALA A 152 -6.94 37.11 -48.41
N GLN A 153 -7.74 38.15 -48.14
CA GLN A 153 -7.24 39.49 -47.86
C GLN A 153 -6.45 39.58 -46.55
N VAL A 154 -6.96 38.97 -45.48
CA VAL A 154 -6.33 38.97 -44.15
C VAL A 154 -4.99 38.23 -44.16
N LEU A 155 -4.92 37.09 -44.85
CA LEU A 155 -3.73 36.24 -44.89
C LEU A 155 -2.76 36.58 -46.05
N GLY A 156 -3.15 37.48 -46.95
CA GLY A 156 -2.33 37.83 -48.13
C GLY A 156 -2.10 36.64 -49.08
N LEU A 157 -3.08 35.76 -49.22
CA LEU A 157 -2.99 34.53 -50.02
C LEU A 157 -3.99 34.56 -51.18
N ASP A 158 -3.50 34.36 -52.40
CA ASP A 158 -4.33 34.20 -53.60
C ASP A 158 -4.47 32.72 -53.97
N GLY A 159 -5.67 32.17 -53.78
CA GLY A 159 -6.03 30.81 -54.16
C GLY A 159 -6.01 29.78 -53.01
N PRO A 160 -6.17 28.48 -53.33
CA PRO A 160 -6.17 27.42 -52.33
C PRO A 160 -4.78 27.20 -51.74
N VAL A 161 -4.72 26.96 -50.42
CA VAL A 161 -3.48 26.81 -49.67
C VAL A 161 -3.44 25.46 -48.96
N ARG A 162 -2.25 24.88 -48.77
CA ARG A 162 -2.05 23.65 -47.96
C ARG A 162 -1.85 24.00 -46.49
N GLY A 163 -1.96 23.01 -45.61
CA GLY A 163 -1.89 23.19 -44.15
C GLY A 163 -0.68 23.98 -43.66
N GLU A 164 0.53 23.64 -44.12
CA GLU A 164 1.77 24.33 -43.73
C GLU A 164 1.76 25.81 -44.13
N GLY A 165 1.44 26.10 -45.40
CA GLY A 165 1.33 27.47 -45.90
C GLY A 165 0.20 28.28 -45.24
N LEU A 166 -0.88 27.63 -44.81
CA LEU A 166 -1.96 28.26 -44.07
C LEU A 166 -1.49 28.73 -42.69
N PHE A 167 -0.78 27.87 -41.95
CA PHE A 167 -0.25 28.20 -40.64
C PHE A 167 0.93 29.17 -40.70
N ASP A 168 1.74 29.13 -41.76
CA ASP A 168 2.78 30.14 -42.00
C ASP A 168 2.19 31.54 -42.21
N ALA A 169 1.13 31.64 -43.03
CA ALA A 169 0.44 32.91 -43.23
C ALA A 169 -0.22 33.41 -41.94
N ALA A 170 -0.85 32.51 -41.18
CA ALA A 170 -1.43 32.83 -39.88
C ALA A 170 -0.40 33.37 -38.89
N ARG A 171 0.78 32.75 -38.81
CA ARG A 171 1.90 33.22 -37.97
C ARG A 171 2.37 34.63 -38.35
N ARG A 172 2.49 34.93 -39.64
CA ARG A 172 2.86 36.28 -40.12
C ARG A 172 1.84 37.34 -39.71
N CYS A 173 0.56 36.94 -39.61
CA CYS A 173 -0.54 37.81 -39.22
C CYS A 173 -0.85 37.76 -37.71
N SER A 174 -0.07 37.02 -36.91
CA SER A 174 -0.33 36.79 -35.47
C SER A 174 -1.74 36.25 -35.17
N LEU A 175 -2.28 35.40 -36.05
CA LEU A 175 -3.57 34.75 -35.87
C LEU A 175 -3.41 33.37 -35.24
N GLU A 176 -4.24 33.07 -34.26
CA GLU A 176 -4.34 31.76 -33.65
C GLU A 176 -5.10 30.78 -34.56
N PRO A 177 -4.85 29.46 -34.44
CA PRO A 177 -5.45 28.43 -35.28
C PRO A 177 -6.98 28.51 -35.40
N HIS A 178 -7.67 28.82 -34.30
CA HIS A 178 -9.13 28.89 -34.28
C HIS A 178 -9.68 30.09 -35.07
N GLU A 179 -8.93 31.20 -35.15
CA GLU A 179 -9.32 32.40 -35.91
C GLU A 179 -9.32 32.15 -37.43
N LEU A 180 -8.59 31.12 -37.87
CA LEU A 180 -8.59 30.66 -39.27
C LEU A 180 -9.85 29.86 -39.63
N TYR A 181 -10.50 29.25 -38.64
CA TYR A 181 -11.67 28.41 -38.84
C TYR A 181 -12.81 29.14 -39.57
N PRO A 182 -13.21 30.36 -39.17
CA PRO A 182 -14.24 31.08 -39.89
C PRO A 182 -13.81 31.56 -41.28
N LEU A 183 -12.50 31.72 -41.51
CA LEU A 183 -11.91 32.23 -42.75
C LEU A 183 -11.86 31.19 -43.88
N ILE A 184 -12.07 29.90 -43.58
CA ILE A 184 -12.10 28.82 -44.57
C ILE A 184 -13.51 28.68 -45.17
N ALA A 185 -13.59 28.85 -46.49
CA ALA A 185 -14.83 28.71 -47.25
C ALA A 185 -15.14 27.24 -47.56
N LYS A 186 -14.16 26.48 -48.04
CA LYS A 186 -14.31 25.08 -48.44
C LYS A 186 -13.01 24.30 -48.23
N LEU A 187 -13.15 23.00 -48.01
CA LEU A 187 -12.06 22.04 -47.92
C LEU A 187 -12.15 21.06 -49.08
N VAL A 188 -11.01 20.69 -49.66
CA VAL A 188 -10.90 19.70 -50.75
C VAL A 188 -9.80 18.70 -50.42
N HIS A 189 -10.04 17.40 -50.59
CA HIS A 189 -9.04 16.36 -50.45
C HIS A 189 -8.55 15.87 -51.82
N HIS A 190 -7.23 15.79 -52.01
CA HIS A 190 -6.57 15.23 -53.19
C HIS A 190 -5.89 13.90 -52.87
N PRO A 191 -6.38 12.75 -53.39
CA PRO A 191 -5.82 11.44 -53.07
C PRO A 191 -4.35 11.25 -53.48
N SER A 192 -3.89 12.00 -54.48
CA SER A 192 -2.51 12.01 -54.96
C SER A 192 -2.13 13.40 -55.51
N PRO A 193 -0.84 13.77 -55.50
CA PRO A 193 -0.36 14.99 -56.16
C PRO A 193 -0.74 14.96 -57.65
N GLY A 194 -1.64 15.86 -58.09
CA GLY A 194 -2.15 15.91 -59.46
C GLY A 194 -3.38 15.04 -59.76
N GLY A 195 -3.91 14.30 -58.78
CA GLY A 195 -5.15 13.51 -58.92
C GLY A 195 -6.42 14.37 -58.97
N ARG A 196 -7.49 13.82 -59.58
CA ARG A 196 -8.80 14.49 -59.70
C ARG A 196 -9.34 14.90 -58.32
N ALA A 197 -9.63 16.18 -58.15
CA ALA A 197 -10.19 16.74 -56.92
C ALA A 197 -11.52 16.06 -56.57
N SER A 198 -11.71 15.71 -55.30
CA SER A 198 -13.01 15.27 -54.80
C SER A 198 -13.96 16.46 -54.59
N SER A 199 -15.26 16.20 -54.51
CA SER A 199 -16.26 17.23 -54.21
C SER A 199 -15.89 17.96 -52.90
N PRO A 200 -15.89 19.30 -52.89
CA PRO A 200 -15.54 20.08 -51.71
C PRO A 200 -16.58 19.91 -50.60
N ILE A 201 -16.14 20.10 -49.35
CA ILE A 201 -17.04 20.23 -48.20
C ILE A 201 -16.88 21.61 -47.56
N ARG A 202 -17.89 22.02 -46.78
CA ARG A 202 -17.77 23.11 -45.81
C ARG A 202 -17.36 22.53 -44.46
N LEU A 203 -16.65 23.31 -43.65
CA LEU A 203 -16.40 22.96 -42.25
C LEU A 203 -17.65 23.24 -41.40
N PRO A 204 -17.96 22.42 -40.38
CA PRO A 204 -19.10 22.66 -39.51
C PRO A 204 -18.89 23.95 -38.72
N ARG A 205 -19.83 24.90 -38.83
CA ARG A 205 -19.80 26.17 -38.08
C ARG A 205 -20.35 25.97 -36.67
N ARG A 206 -20.01 26.87 -35.74
CA ARG A 206 -20.39 26.79 -34.31
C ARG A 206 -21.87 26.49 -34.10
N GLU A 207 -22.77 27.20 -34.80
CA GLU A 207 -24.23 26.99 -34.75
C GLU A 207 -24.69 25.58 -35.18
N GLY A 208 -23.91 24.89 -35.99
CA GLY A 208 -24.20 23.55 -36.51
C GLY A 208 -23.38 22.43 -35.86
N LEU A 209 -22.49 22.72 -34.91
CA LEU A 209 -21.59 21.71 -34.34
C LEU A 209 -22.34 20.62 -33.58
N GLU A 210 -23.34 20.97 -32.76
CA GLU A 210 -24.15 19.95 -32.06
C GLU A 210 -24.84 19.01 -33.04
N SER A 211 -25.47 19.57 -34.10
CA SER A 211 -26.11 18.78 -35.14
C SER A 211 -25.12 17.88 -35.87
N PHE A 212 -23.92 18.40 -36.17
CA PHE A 212 -22.84 17.63 -36.79
C PHE A 212 -22.32 16.51 -35.89
N PHE A 213 -22.11 16.76 -34.60
CA PHE A 213 -21.65 15.74 -33.67
C PHE A 213 -22.73 14.70 -33.37
N TRP A 214 -24.00 15.08 -33.39
CA TRP A 214 -25.11 14.12 -33.42
C TRP A 214 -25.05 13.23 -34.67
N LEU A 215 -24.86 13.80 -35.86
CA LEU A 215 -24.65 13.01 -37.08
C LEU A 215 -23.40 12.11 -36.98
N LEU A 216 -22.33 12.59 -36.34
CA LEU A 216 -21.13 11.82 -36.09
C LEU A 216 -21.44 10.61 -35.19
N GLY A 217 -22.16 10.80 -34.09
CA GLY A 217 -22.63 9.70 -33.24
C GLY A 217 -23.43 8.66 -34.03
N LEU A 218 -24.36 9.13 -34.87
CA LEU A 218 -25.15 8.26 -35.75
C LEU A 218 -24.28 7.48 -36.75
N LEU A 219 -23.26 8.13 -37.34
CA LEU A 219 -22.27 7.45 -38.19
C LEU A 219 -21.49 6.39 -37.39
N TYR A 220 -21.18 6.63 -36.13
CA TYR A 220 -20.50 5.66 -35.27
C TYR A 220 -21.36 4.46 -34.91
N GLY A 221 -22.69 4.61 -34.84
CA GLY A 221 -23.62 3.48 -34.68
C GLY A 221 -23.95 2.80 -36.02
N ASP A 222 -24.74 3.46 -36.85
CA ASP A 222 -25.33 2.91 -38.09
C ASP A 222 -24.51 3.15 -39.38
N GLY A 223 -23.39 3.87 -39.28
CA GLY A 223 -22.54 4.17 -40.43
C GLY A 223 -21.68 2.99 -40.92
N ASP A 224 -21.30 3.02 -42.21
CA ASP A 224 -20.32 2.11 -42.82
C ASP A 224 -18.96 2.77 -43.05
N GLY A 225 -17.95 1.98 -43.45
CA GLY A 225 -16.58 2.48 -43.70
C GLY A 225 -16.46 3.46 -44.88
N LEU A 226 -17.53 3.67 -45.66
CA LEU A 226 -17.58 4.67 -46.72
C LEU A 226 -18.29 5.95 -46.27
N GLY A 227 -18.64 6.06 -44.99
CA GLY A 227 -19.34 7.20 -44.41
C GLY A 227 -20.80 7.29 -44.87
N ARG A 228 -21.44 6.15 -45.13
CA ARG A 228 -22.86 6.05 -45.45
C ARG A 228 -23.61 5.60 -44.22
N VAL A 229 -24.81 6.14 -43.99
CA VAL A 229 -25.68 5.74 -42.87
C VAL A 229 -26.80 4.88 -43.44
N HIS A 230 -27.07 3.74 -42.82
CA HIS A 230 -28.15 2.83 -43.20
C HIS A 230 -29.18 2.75 -42.07
N GLY A 231 -30.47 2.71 -42.38
CA GLY A 231 -31.48 2.65 -41.32
C GLY A 231 -32.90 2.42 -41.83
N GLU A 232 -33.76 1.94 -40.94
CA GLU A 232 -35.21 1.78 -41.19
C GLU A 232 -35.99 3.07 -40.88
N ASP A 233 -35.54 3.85 -39.89
CA ASP A 233 -36.17 5.10 -39.51
C ASP A 233 -35.89 6.21 -40.55
N ARG A 234 -36.87 6.45 -41.40
CA ARG A 234 -36.81 7.48 -42.45
C ARG A 234 -36.79 8.90 -41.89
N ALA A 235 -37.39 9.16 -40.72
CA ALA A 235 -37.36 10.48 -40.12
C ALA A 235 -35.95 10.81 -39.63
N LEU A 236 -35.31 9.84 -38.96
CA LEU A 236 -33.92 9.92 -38.53
C LEU A 236 -32.97 10.13 -39.72
N LEU A 237 -33.13 9.32 -40.79
CA LEU A 237 -32.30 9.45 -41.98
C LEU A 237 -32.49 10.80 -42.70
N ARG A 238 -33.72 11.33 -42.79
CA ARG A 238 -33.96 12.66 -43.38
C ARG A 238 -33.28 13.77 -42.59
N ARG A 239 -33.31 13.69 -41.26
CA ARG A 239 -32.60 14.64 -40.40
C ARG A 239 -31.09 14.53 -40.59
N ALA A 240 -30.55 13.32 -40.62
CA ALA A 240 -29.14 13.06 -40.88
C ALA A 240 -28.69 13.60 -42.25
N LEU A 241 -29.52 13.40 -43.30
CA LEU A 241 -29.28 13.95 -44.63
C LEU A 241 -29.22 15.48 -44.60
N ALA A 242 -30.17 16.14 -43.93
CA ALA A 242 -30.22 17.60 -43.85
C ALA A 242 -28.94 18.17 -43.22
N VAL A 243 -28.46 17.57 -42.12
CA VAL A 243 -27.19 17.96 -41.48
C VAL A 243 -26.00 17.69 -42.42
N MET A 244 -25.97 16.52 -43.05
CA MET A 244 -24.89 16.14 -43.96
C MET A 244 -24.81 17.07 -45.19
N GLN A 245 -25.96 17.54 -45.70
CA GLN A 245 -26.05 18.46 -46.83
C GLN A 245 -25.54 19.88 -46.52
N GLN A 246 -25.54 20.29 -45.25
CA GLN A 246 -24.90 21.55 -44.84
C GLN A 246 -23.38 21.53 -45.06
N LEU A 247 -22.79 20.34 -44.97
CA LEU A 247 -21.35 20.10 -45.13
C LEU A 247 -21.00 19.69 -46.56
N SER A 248 -21.74 18.73 -47.11
CA SER A 248 -21.56 18.14 -48.44
C SER A 248 -22.86 18.25 -49.23
N SER A 249 -22.96 19.26 -50.10
CA SER A 249 -24.17 19.52 -50.89
C SER A 249 -24.52 18.39 -51.88
N THR A 250 -23.61 17.44 -52.09
CA THR A 250 -23.80 16.28 -52.97
C THR A 250 -24.34 15.04 -52.24
N ALA A 251 -24.59 15.14 -50.92
CA ALA A 251 -25.17 14.05 -50.16
C ALA A 251 -26.61 13.74 -50.61
N THR A 252 -26.91 12.45 -50.76
CA THR A 252 -28.21 11.96 -51.28
C THR A 252 -28.71 10.78 -50.48
N MET A 253 -30.03 10.61 -50.42
CA MET A 253 -30.68 9.42 -49.89
C MET A 253 -31.09 8.51 -51.05
N VAL A 254 -30.89 7.21 -50.88
CA VAL A 254 -31.33 6.18 -51.83
C VAL A 254 -32.26 5.23 -51.10
N ASP A 255 -33.49 5.16 -51.58
CA ASP A 255 -34.51 4.24 -51.10
C ASP A 255 -34.46 2.94 -51.91
N TYR A 256 -34.65 1.81 -51.23
CA TYR A 256 -34.73 0.49 -51.83
C TYR A 256 -36.07 -0.16 -51.51
N ALA A 257 -36.57 -1.00 -52.43
CA ALA A 257 -37.80 -1.76 -52.21
C ALA A 257 -37.58 -2.98 -51.28
N THR A 258 -36.37 -3.54 -51.25
CA THR A 258 -36.05 -4.82 -50.56
C THR A 258 -34.92 -4.71 -49.54
N ARG A 259 -34.37 -3.50 -49.32
CA ARG A 259 -33.26 -3.25 -48.37
C ARG A 259 -33.53 -1.98 -47.58
N VAL A 260 -32.85 -1.83 -46.45
CA VAL A 260 -32.86 -0.59 -45.66
C VAL A 260 -32.40 0.61 -46.48
N SER A 261 -33.01 1.77 -46.21
CA SER A 261 -32.69 3.01 -46.90
C SER A 261 -31.31 3.48 -46.47
N ARG A 262 -30.60 4.18 -47.36
CA ARG A 262 -29.23 4.65 -47.07
C ARG A 262 -28.97 6.09 -47.48
N ILE A 263 -28.08 6.74 -46.76
CA ILE A 263 -27.54 8.07 -47.10
C ILE A 263 -26.14 7.91 -47.66
N ASN A 264 -25.88 8.48 -48.84
CA ASN A 264 -24.54 8.64 -49.38
C ASN A 264 -24.03 10.04 -49.03
N ASN A 265 -22.80 10.15 -48.50
CA ASN A 265 -22.19 11.46 -48.21
C ASN A 265 -21.80 12.27 -49.46
N GLY A 266 -21.71 11.63 -50.63
CA GLY A 266 -21.45 12.30 -51.91
C GLY A 266 -20.07 12.95 -52.06
N SER A 267 -19.16 12.80 -51.09
CA SER A 267 -17.84 13.44 -51.10
C SER A 267 -16.79 12.58 -50.42
N PHE A 268 -15.73 12.23 -51.16
CA PHE A 268 -14.56 11.57 -50.56
C PHE A 268 -13.81 12.52 -49.62
N THR A 269 -13.87 13.84 -49.84
CA THR A 269 -13.36 14.83 -48.89
C THR A 269 -14.06 14.72 -47.53
N PHE A 270 -15.38 14.50 -47.50
CA PHE A 270 -16.13 14.31 -46.25
C PHE A 270 -15.62 13.08 -45.49
N LEU A 271 -15.48 11.95 -46.18
CA LEU A 271 -14.96 10.72 -45.57
C LEU A 271 -13.55 10.91 -45.01
N MET A 272 -12.66 11.56 -45.77
CA MET A 272 -11.30 11.82 -45.32
C MET A 272 -11.24 12.83 -44.17
N PHE A 273 -12.16 13.80 -44.12
CA PHE A 273 -12.31 14.70 -42.97
C PHE A 273 -12.68 13.92 -41.72
N LEU A 274 -13.68 13.03 -41.80
CA LEU A 274 -14.06 12.15 -40.70
C LEU A 274 -12.88 11.29 -40.22
N HIS A 275 -12.17 10.68 -41.16
CA HIS A 275 -11.02 9.84 -40.87
C HIS A 275 -9.88 10.61 -40.21
N THR A 276 -9.51 11.77 -40.76
CA THR A 276 -8.34 12.54 -40.30
C THR A 276 -8.60 13.21 -38.95
N VAL A 277 -9.79 13.74 -38.74
CA VAL A 277 -10.09 14.53 -37.53
C VAL A 277 -10.58 13.64 -36.39
N PHE A 278 -11.48 12.71 -36.69
CA PHE A 278 -12.18 11.91 -35.68
C PHE A 278 -11.72 10.44 -35.63
N GLY A 279 -10.79 10.03 -36.51
CA GLY A 279 -10.32 8.65 -36.55
C GLY A 279 -11.36 7.68 -37.11
N TYR A 280 -12.34 8.17 -37.88
CA TYR A 280 -13.39 7.32 -38.44
C TYR A 280 -12.79 6.23 -39.35
N PRO A 281 -13.04 4.94 -39.10
CA PRO A 281 -12.39 3.85 -39.82
C PRO A 281 -12.95 3.66 -41.24
N LEU A 282 -12.06 3.50 -42.22
CA LEU A 282 -12.41 3.34 -43.63
C LEU A 282 -12.84 1.91 -44.00
N ARG A 283 -12.51 0.91 -43.17
CA ARG A 283 -12.82 -0.50 -43.37
C ARG A 283 -13.12 -1.16 -42.03
N ARG A 284 -13.97 -2.19 -42.04
CA ARG A 284 -14.35 -2.98 -40.84
C ARG A 284 -14.75 -2.11 -39.64
N LYS A 285 -15.49 -1.03 -39.90
CA LYS A 285 -15.86 0.01 -38.93
C LYS A 285 -16.28 -0.53 -37.56
N ALA A 286 -17.25 -1.46 -37.51
CA ALA A 286 -17.74 -2.02 -36.25
C ALA A 286 -16.65 -2.64 -35.34
N TRP A 287 -15.55 -3.14 -35.91
CA TRP A 287 -14.45 -3.79 -35.19
C TRP A 287 -13.31 -2.82 -34.79
N SER A 288 -13.23 -1.65 -35.43
CA SER A 288 -12.06 -0.77 -35.34
C SER A 288 -12.42 0.68 -35.02
N ILE A 289 -13.68 0.96 -34.67
CA ILE A 289 -14.05 2.29 -34.17
C ILE A 289 -13.42 2.53 -32.80
N ARG A 290 -12.98 3.77 -32.59
CA ARG A 290 -12.48 4.32 -31.32
C ARG A 290 -13.16 5.64 -31.07
N LEU A 291 -13.43 5.97 -29.82
CA LEU A 291 -14.05 7.23 -29.50
C LEU A 291 -13.11 8.37 -29.93
N PRO A 292 -13.60 9.39 -30.66
CA PRO A 292 -12.75 10.53 -31.02
C PRO A 292 -12.19 11.22 -29.79
N GLU A 293 -10.86 11.26 -29.64
CA GLU A 293 -10.17 11.86 -28.48
C GLU A 293 -10.62 13.29 -28.18
N VAL A 294 -10.94 14.07 -29.23
CA VAL A 294 -11.42 15.45 -29.12
C VAL A 294 -12.66 15.57 -28.23
N LEU A 295 -13.50 14.52 -28.13
CA LEU A 295 -14.72 14.50 -27.31
C LEU A 295 -14.42 14.58 -25.81
N HIS A 296 -13.27 14.12 -25.34
CA HIS A 296 -12.93 14.25 -23.92
C HIS A 296 -12.71 15.70 -23.51
N SER A 297 -12.24 16.55 -24.44
CA SER A 297 -12.03 17.98 -24.23
C SER A 297 -13.10 18.90 -24.85
N SER A 298 -14.00 18.38 -25.68
CA SER A 298 -15.06 19.17 -26.33
C SER A 298 -16.07 19.75 -25.32
N PRO A 299 -16.76 20.85 -25.66
CA PRO A 299 -17.89 21.35 -24.89
C PRO A 299 -18.92 20.25 -24.57
N LEU A 300 -19.54 20.34 -23.39
CA LEU A 300 -20.53 19.34 -22.94
C LEU A 300 -21.71 19.17 -23.92
N PRO A 301 -22.31 20.23 -24.50
CA PRO A 301 -23.39 20.07 -25.48
C PRO A 301 -23.00 19.26 -26.71
N VAL A 302 -21.77 19.45 -27.20
CA VAL A 302 -21.22 18.73 -28.36
C VAL A 302 -21.00 17.25 -28.04
N SER A 303 -20.43 16.98 -26.86
CA SER A 303 -20.20 15.62 -26.38
C SER A 303 -21.51 14.89 -26.11
N ALA A 304 -22.50 15.60 -25.56
CA ALA A 304 -23.86 15.11 -25.37
C ALA A 304 -24.47 14.76 -26.72
N ALA A 305 -24.45 15.67 -27.69
CA ALA A 305 -25.00 15.44 -29.02
C ALA A 305 -24.42 14.19 -29.70
N PHE A 306 -23.11 13.95 -29.58
CA PHE A 306 -22.49 12.71 -30.05
C PHE A 306 -23.08 11.47 -29.37
N ILE A 307 -23.16 11.47 -28.04
CA ILE A 307 -23.75 10.36 -27.28
C ILE A 307 -25.20 10.13 -27.69
N GLN A 308 -25.99 11.20 -27.85
CA GLN A 308 -27.38 11.11 -28.32
C GLN A 308 -27.47 10.44 -29.69
N GLY A 309 -26.67 10.89 -30.66
CA GLY A 309 -26.68 10.32 -32.01
C GLY A 309 -26.26 8.85 -32.04
N TYR A 310 -25.28 8.47 -31.20
CA TYR A 310 -24.86 7.07 -31.08
C TYR A 310 -25.97 6.20 -30.46
N LEU A 311 -26.64 6.69 -29.42
CA LEU A 311 -27.75 5.98 -28.77
C LEU A 311 -29.03 5.94 -29.63
N ASP A 312 -29.27 6.95 -30.45
CA ASP A 312 -30.40 6.90 -31.39
C ASP A 312 -30.25 5.74 -32.38
N ALA A 313 -29.01 5.46 -32.81
CA ALA A 313 -28.66 4.26 -33.59
C ALA A 313 -28.70 2.98 -32.74
N ASP A 314 -27.68 2.77 -31.89
CA ASP A 314 -27.43 1.47 -31.23
C ASP A 314 -28.03 1.37 -29.81
N GLY A 315 -28.58 2.47 -29.29
CA GLY A 315 -29.12 2.53 -27.94
C GLY A 315 -30.52 1.89 -27.84
N THR A 316 -30.68 1.04 -26.84
CA THR A 316 -31.91 0.31 -26.54
C THR A 316 -32.39 0.64 -25.13
N VAL A 317 -33.69 0.90 -24.96
CA VAL A 317 -34.31 1.09 -23.63
C VAL A 317 -34.84 -0.26 -23.15
N GLU A 318 -34.07 -0.94 -22.31
CA GLU A 318 -34.42 -2.26 -21.79
C GLU A 318 -35.31 -2.15 -20.54
N THR A 319 -36.62 -2.28 -20.74
CA THR A 319 -37.59 -2.24 -19.64
C THR A 319 -37.40 -3.38 -18.64
N ALA A 320 -37.01 -4.57 -19.10
CA ALA A 320 -36.80 -5.75 -18.25
C ALA A 320 -35.62 -5.58 -17.29
N ARG A 321 -34.50 -5.02 -17.76
CA ARG A 321 -33.29 -4.79 -16.94
C ARG A 321 -33.28 -3.43 -16.25
N SER A 322 -34.31 -2.60 -16.46
CA SER A 322 -34.36 -1.22 -15.99
C SER A 322 -33.10 -0.42 -16.33
N ALA A 323 -32.61 -0.60 -17.57
CA ALA A 323 -31.39 0.02 -18.06
C ALA A 323 -31.54 0.54 -19.49
N VAL A 324 -30.71 1.50 -19.86
CA VAL A 324 -30.42 1.80 -21.27
C VAL A 324 -29.14 1.05 -21.64
N SER A 325 -29.14 0.34 -22.76
CA SER A 325 -27.99 -0.43 -23.22
C SER A 325 -27.54 -0.01 -24.61
N ALA A 326 -26.26 -0.18 -24.89
CA ALA A 326 -25.71 -0.09 -26.24
C ALA A 326 -24.67 -1.20 -26.41
N THR A 327 -24.77 -1.96 -27.50
CA THR A 327 -23.88 -3.10 -27.77
C THR A 327 -22.97 -2.76 -28.94
N CYS A 328 -21.67 -3.02 -28.77
CA CYS A 328 -20.68 -2.81 -29.80
C CYS A 328 -19.68 -3.96 -29.83
N VAL A 329 -19.20 -4.28 -31.02
CA VAL A 329 -18.12 -5.26 -31.19
C VAL A 329 -16.76 -4.68 -30.78
N SER A 330 -16.56 -3.37 -30.96
CA SER A 330 -15.37 -2.67 -30.48
C SER A 330 -15.47 -2.42 -28.98
N GLU A 331 -14.78 -3.25 -28.20
CA GLU A 331 -14.64 -3.09 -26.75
C GLU A 331 -13.98 -1.76 -26.39
N GLU A 332 -12.92 -1.38 -27.11
CA GLU A 332 -12.17 -0.14 -26.85
C GLU A 332 -13.05 1.10 -27.01
N PHE A 333 -13.97 1.11 -27.99
CA PHE A 333 -14.93 2.20 -28.15
C PHE A 333 -15.85 2.33 -26.94
N LEU A 334 -16.36 1.21 -26.41
CA LEU A 334 -17.24 1.23 -25.25
C LEU A 334 -16.51 1.56 -23.95
N ASP A 335 -15.25 1.12 -23.79
CA ASP A 335 -14.38 1.57 -22.70
C ASP A 335 -14.22 3.10 -22.73
N ASP A 336 -13.89 3.67 -23.90
CA ASP A 336 -13.72 5.12 -24.05
C ASP A 336 -15.06 5.88 -23.84
N LEU A 337 -16.17 5.34 -24.33
CA LEU A 337 -17.52 5.88 -24.11
C LEU A 337 -17.90 5.85 -22.62
N GLN A 338 -17.55 4.77 -21.90
CA GLN A 338 -17.76 4.65 -20.46
C GLN A 338 -16.98 5.71 -19.67
N LEU A 339 -15.78 6.08 -20.14
CA LEU A 339 -14.98 7.17 -19.58
C LEU A 339 -15.53 8.55 -19.93
N LEU A 340 -16.06 8.75 -21.15
CA LEU A 340 -16.70 10.00 -21.56
C LEU A 340 -17.96 10.29 -20.72
N LEU A 341 -18.74 9.27 -20.40
CA LEU A 341 -19.96 9.37 -19.57
C LEU A 341 -19.69 9.89 -18.15
N LEU A 342 -18.48 9.73 -17.61
CA LEU A 342 -18.10 10.32 -16.32
C LEU A 342 -18.15 11.85 -16.32
N ARG A 343 -17.96 12.50 -17.49
CA ARG A 343 -18.15 13.96 -17.65
C ARG A 343 -19.60 14.40 -17.46
N PHE A 344 -20.56 13.48 -17.55
CA PHE A 344 -21.97 13.73 -17.25
C PHE A 344 -22.34 13.22 -15.84
N GLY A 345 -21.38 12.65 -15.10
CA GLY A 345 -21.64 12.00 -13.81
C GLY A 345 -22.44 10.71 -13.95
N VAL A 346 -22.32 10.05 -15.12
CA VAL A 346 -22.98 8.78 -15.44
C VAL A 346 -21.95 7.65 -15.34
N ARG A 347 -22.16 6.74 -14.39
CA ARG A 347 -21.32 5.53 -14.24
C ARG A 347 -22.01 4.34 -14.89
N ALA A 348 -21.68 4.11 -16.15
CA ALA A 348 -22.15 2.95 -16.90
C ALA A 348 -21.39 1.67 -16.53
N ILE A 349 -22.03 0.51 -16.69
CA ILE A 349 -21.50 -0.83 -16.42
C ILE A 349 -21.18 -1.50 -17.76
N LEU A 350 -19.97 -2.03 -17.91
CA LEU A 350 -19.60 -2.82 -19.08
C LEU A 350 -19.74 -4.31 -18.79
N ASN A 351 -20.51 -4.99 -19.62
CA ASN A 351 -20.60 -6.45 -19.64
C ASN A 351 -19.90 -6.97 -20.90
N ARG A 352 -18.88 -7.81 -20.71
CA ARG A 352 -18.04 -8.34 -21.78
C ARG A 352 -18.46 -9.79 -22.05
N GLU A 353 -19.06 -10.06 -23.21
CA GLU A 353 -19.53 -11.39 -23.62
C GLU A 353 -18.89 -11.82 -24.95
N CYS A 354 -18.85 -13.13 -25.20
CA CYS A 354 -18.25 -13.70 -26.41
C CYS A 354 -19.10 -13.33 -27.63
N GLY A 355 -18.66 -12.33 -28.41
CA GLY A 355 -19.37 -11.84 -29.62
C GLY A 355 -19.77 -10.36 -29.57
N GLY A 356 -19.60 -9.67 -28.44
CA GLY A 356 -19.85 -8.24 -28.30
C GLY A 356 -19.79 -7.77 -26.85
N THR A 357 -19.44 -6.50 -26.65
CA THR A 357 -19.48 -5.84 -25.34
C THR A 357 -20.74 -4.99 -25.26
N THR A 358 -21.45 -5.02 -24.14
CA THR A 358 -22.64 -4.19 -23.91
C THR A 358 -22.41 -3.24 -22.75
N LEU A 359 -22.62 -1.95 -23.00
CA LEU A 359 -22.63 -0.90 -22.01
C LEU A 359 -24.04 -0.70 -21.48
N TYR A 360 -24.21 -0.71 -20.16
CA TYR A 360 -25.47 -0.51 -19.46
C TYR A 360 -25.45 0.75 -18.60
N VAL A 361 -26.46 1.61 -18.78
CA VAL A 361 -26.74 2.73 -17.89
C VAL A 361 -27.99 2.38 -17.09
N SER A 362 -27.81 2.12 -15.79
CA SER A 362 -28.87 1.71 -14.88
C SER A 362 -28.87 2.56 -13.61
N GLY A 363 -30.03 2.59 -12.95
CA GLY A 363 -30.24 3.38 -11.74
C GLY A 363 -30.67 4.82 -12.02
N ARG A 364 -31.54 5.34 -11.16
CA ARG A 364 -32.21 6.64 -11.35
C ARG A 364 -31.24 7.80 -11.57
N LYS A 365 -30.18 7.89 -10.74
CA LYS A 365 -29.17 8.98 -10.83
C LYS A 365 -28.43 8.98 -12.16
N ASN A 366 -28.05 7.82 -12.66
CA ASN A 366 -27.37 7.69 -13.95
C ASN A 366 -28.31 8.05 -15.10
N LEU A 367 -29.55 7.53 -15.09
CA LEU A 367 -30.54 7.79 -16.14
C LEU A 367 -30.95 9.27 -16.22
N SER A 368 -31.05 9.97 -15.08
CA SER A 368 -31.39 11.39 -15.04
C SER A 368 -30.28 12.29 -15.60
N ARG A 369 -29.02 11.84 -15.51
CA ARG A 369 -27.83 12.58 -15.96
C ARG A 369 -27.40 12.23 -17.40
N MET A 370 -27.92 11.14 -17.93
CA MET A 370 -27.59 10.65 -19.26
C MET A 370 -28.15 11.56 -20.37
N PRO A 371 -27.35 11.89 -21.40
CA PRO A 371 -27.84 12.60 -22.59
C PRO A 371 -29.08 11.92 -23.17
N GLN A 372 -30.12 12.69 -23.45
CA GLN A 372 -31.44 12.17 -23.87
C GLN A 372 -31.46 11.72 -25.33
N PHE A 373 -32.16 10.63 -25.64
CA PHE A 373 -32.46 10.24 -27.03
C PHE A 373 -33.11 11.41 -27.78
N SER A 374 -32.73 11.57 -29.04
CA SER A 374 -33.44 12.52 -29.89
C SER A 374 -34.68 11.90 -30.53
N ASP A 375 -34.75 10.57 -30.59
CA ASP A 375 -35.97 9.84 -30.90
C ASP A 375 -37.04 10.05 -29.80
N PRO A 376 -38.23 10.61 -30.13
CA PRO A 376 -39.26 10.91 -29.14
C PRO A 376 -39.83 9.68 -28.41
N GLU A 377 -39.88 8.51 -29.05
CA GLU A 377 -40.41 7.29 -28.44
C GLU A 377 -39.40 6.71 -27.44
N LYS A 378 -38.14 6.55 -27.84
CA LYS A 378 -37.04 6.13 -26.96
C LYS A 378 -36.89 7.11 -25.79
N ALA A 379 -36.99 8.42 -26.03
CA ALA A 379 -36.96 9.43 -24.97
C ALA A 379 -38.11 9.25 -23.96
N ARG A 380 -39.34 9.03 -24.43
CA ARG A 380 -40.50 8.75 -23.55
C ARG A 380 -40.32 7.46 -22.75
N LEU A 381 -39.85 6.40 -23.40
CA LEU A 381 -39.56 5.11 -22.74
C LEU A 381 -38.48 5.27 -21.67
N ARG A 382 -37.40 5.99 -21.96
CA ARG A 382 -36.35 6.30 -20.99
C ARG A 382 -36.88 7.11 -19.81
N ASN A 383 -37.69 8.14 -20.04
CA ASN A 383 -38.26 8.95 -18.95
C ASN A 383 -39.18 8.10 -18.05
N ARG A 384 -39.96 7.19 -18.64
CA ARG A 384 -40.77 6.22 -17.89
C ARG A 384 -39.91 5.24 -17.10
N LEU A 385 -38.79 4.80 -17.69
CA LEU A 385 -37.82 3.93 -17.04
C LEU A 385 -37.15 4.62 -15.85
N GLU A 386 -36.73 5.87 -16.01
CA GLU A 386 -36.13 6.71 -14.97
C GLU A 386 -37.07 6.86 -13.77
N GLY A 387 -38.35 7.18 -14.01
CA GLY A 387 -39.35 7.32 -12.95
C GLY A 387 -39.63 6.02 -12.17
N LYS A 388 -39.38 4.86 -12.78
CA LYS A 388 -39.51 3.53 -12.14
C LYS A 388 -38.21 3.02 -11.50
N SER A 389 -37.07 3.54 -11.94
CA SER A 389 -35.76 3.03 -11.55
C SER A 389 -35.44 3.40 -10.10
N LYS A 390 -34.81 2.45 -9.39
CA LYS A 390 -34.27 2.66 -8.04
C LYS A 390 -32.79 3.06 -8.10
N THR A 391 -32.14 3.08 -6.95
CA THR A 391 -30.69 3.25 -6.81
C THR A 391 -29.92 2.11 -7.49
N SER A 392 -28.77 2.38 -8.11
CA SER A 392 -27.97 1.34 -8.76
C SER A 392 -27.29 0.45 -7.73
N TYR A 393 -27.48 -0.86 -7.83
CA TYR A 393 -26.87 -1.83 -6.90
C TYR A 393 -25.35 -2.03 -7.14
N VAL A 394 -24.81 -1.54 -8.26
CA VAL A 394 -23.40 -1.73 -8.63
C VAL A 394 -22.52 -0.56 -8.22
N VAL A 395 -23.05 0.67 -8.25
CA VAL A 395 -22.25 1.90 -8.13
C VAL A 395 -22.72 2.86 -7.02
N ASP A 396 -23.93 2.68 -6.48
CA ASP A 396 -24.53 3.65 -5.55
C ASP A 396 -24.69 3.12 -4.12
N LEU A 397 -24.29 1.87 -3.87
CA LEU A 397 -24.37 1.26 -2.54
C LEU A 397 -23.13 1.59 -1.72
N LEU A 398 -23.34 1.95 -0.46
CA LEU A 398 -22.28 2.26 0.49
C LEU A 398 -21.73 0.98 1.13
N PRO A 399 -20.44 0.95 1.49
CA PRO A 399 -19.80 -0.20 2.15
C PRO A 399 -20.16 -0.26 3.65
N ILE A 400 -21.44 -0.16 3.97
CA ILE A 400 -21.96 -0.06 5.35
C ILE A 400 -22.99 -1.18 5.54
N ASP A 401 -22.97 -1.85 6.69
CA ASP A 401 -24.03 -2.79 7.03
C ASP A 401 -25.22 -2.04 7.66
N TRP A 402 -26.44 -2.43 7.29
CA TRP A 402 -27.64 -1.89 7.93
C TRP A 402 -27.65 -2.17 9.43
N ASP A 403 -27.15 -3.33 9.85
CA ASP A 403 -27.16 -3.73 11.26
C ASP A 403 -26.22 -2.87 12.13
N GLU A 404 -25.23 -2.21 11.54
CA GLU A 404 -24.32 -1.28 12.24
C GLU A 404 -24.93 0.12 12.45
N VAL A 405 -25.89 0.52 11.62
CA VAL A 405 -26.36 1.93 11.55
C VAL A 405 -27.83 2.11 11.94
N ILE A 406 -28.62 1.03 11.98
CA ILE A 406 -30.04 1.10 12.33
C ILE A 406 -30.25 1.30 13.85
N PRO A 407 -30.97 2.34 14.30
CA PRO A 407 -31.34 2.51 15.70
C PRO A 407 -32.27 1.39 16.20
N ALA A 408 -32.10 0.97 17.45
CA ALA A 408 -32.93 -0.05 18.08
C ALA A 408 -34.43 0.31 17.99
N GLY A 409 -35.20 -0.50 17.24
CA GLY A 409 -36.65 -0.35 17.07
C GLY A 409 -37.11 0.24 15.73
N TRP A 410 -36.20 0.64 14.83
CA TRP A 410 -36.57 1.12 13.51
C TRP A 410 -36.98 -0.04 12.58
N LYS A 411 -38.26 -0.10 12.22
CA LYS A 411 -38.81 -1.09 11.28
C LYS A 411 -39.07 -0.43 9.92
N SER A 412 -38.14 -0.57 8.98
CA SER A 412 -38.40 -0.21 7.59
C SER A 412 -39.27 -1.26 6.90
N ARG A 413 -40.39 -0.83 6.31
CA ARG A 413 -41.22 -1.67 5.42
C ARG A 413 -40.55 -1.98 4.07
N PHE A 414 -39.39 -1.37 3.77
CA PHE A 414 -38.81 -1.37 2.41
C PHE A 414 -37.39 -1.93 2.31
N TYR A 415 -36.67 -2.13 3.42
CA TYR A 415 -35.25 -2.52 3.42
C TYR A 415 -34.91 -3.70 4.36
N ALA A 416 -35.94 -4.36 4.91
CA ALA A 416 -35.82 -5.45 5.89
C ALA A 416 -35.46 -6.83 5.28
N ALA A 417 -34.52 -6.87 4.33
CA ALA A 417 -33.87 -8.11 3.93
C ALA A 417 -32.42 -8.05 4.43
N SER A 418 -32.09 -8.86 5.43
CA SER A 418 -30.74 -8.97 6.00
C SER A 418 -29.72 -9.21 4.88
N GLY A 419 -28.71 -8.34 4.77
CA GLY A 419 -27.61 -8.45 3.80
C GLY A 419 -27.60 -7.47 2.62
N GLN A 420 -28.52 -6.49 2.54
CA GLN A 420 -28.44 -5.43 1.52
C GLN A 420 -27.65 -4.22 2.03
N ARG A 421 -26.80 -3.60 1.19
CA ARG A 421 -26.11 -2.35 1.54
C ARG A 421 -27.00 -1.12 1.32
N PRO A 422 -26.92 -0.06 2.14
CA PRO A 422 -27.71 1.15 1.97
C PRO A 422 -27.15 2.03 0.85
N SER A 423 -27.97 2.93 0.32
CA SER A 423 -27.48 4.06 -0.48
C SER A 423 -27.37 5.33 0.39
N ALA A 424 -26.54 6.29 -0.02
CA ALA A 424 -26.43 7.58 0.69
C ALA A 424 -27.78 8.29 0.85
N GLN A 425 -28.62 8.24 -0.19
CA GLN A 425 -29.97 8.81 -0.13
C GLN A 425 -30.86 8.08 0.87
N SER A 426 -30.74 6.74 0.96
CA SER A 426 -31.50 5.94 1.92
C SER A 426 -31.15 6.31 3.36
N LEU A 427 -29.86 6.48 3.67
CA LEU A 427 -29.41 6.89 5.01
C LEU A 427 -29.82 8.33 5.35
N GLN A 428 -29.68 9.27 4.41
CA GLN A 428 -30.07 10.67 4.62
C GLN A 428 -31.57 10.86 4.89
N THR A 429 -32.42 9.94 4.42
CA THR A 429 -33.87 9.97 4.72
C THR A 429 -34.24 9.40 6.09
N MET A 430 -33.29 8.81 6.83
CA MET A 430 -33.53 8.34 8.19
C MET A 430 -33.45 9.52 9.16
N ALA A 431 -34.57 9.84 9.82
CA ALA A 431 -34.58 10.85 10.87
C ALA A 431 -33.85 10.34 12.13
N ASN A 432 -33.07 11.21 12.78
CA ASN A 432 -32.41 10.98 14.08
C ASN A 432 -31.25 9.96 14.12
N VAL A 433 -30.52 9.76 13.02
CA VAL A 433 -29.27 8.97 13.01
C VAL A 433 -28.07 9.91 12.94
N ASP A 434 -27.10 9.75 13.84
CA ASP A 434 -25.81 10.45 13.74
C ASP A 434 -24.99 9.77 12.63
N LEU A 435 -24.75 10.53 11.55
CA LEU A 435 -24.02 10.07 10.36
C LEU A 435 -22.63 10.71 10.24
N SER A 436 -22.14 11.33 11.31
CA SER A 436 -20.86 12.05 11.31
C SER A 436 -19.67 11.13 10.98
N GLU A 437 -19.66 9.90 11.50
CA GLU A 437 -18.58 8.91 11.29
C GLU A 437 -18.49 8.40 9.84
N VAL A 438 -19.61 8.36 9.12
CA VAL A 438 -19.67 7.90 7.71
C VAL A 438 -19.78 9.07 6.72
N GLY A 439 -19.57 10.31 7.17
CA GLY A 439 -19.75 11.52 6.37
C GLY A 439 -18.92 11.55 5.09
N ALA A 440 -17.70 11.00 5.11
CA ALA A 440 -16.85 10.86 3.92
C ALA A 440 -17.45 9.91 2.87
N LEU A 441 -18.23 8.92 3.29
CA LEU A 441 -18.88 7.94 2.41
C LEU A 441 -20.17 8.49 1.78
N LEU A 442 -20.79 9.50 2.39
CA LEU A 442 -22.08 10.05 1.95
C LEU A 442 -21.97 11.07 0.80
N ARG A 443 -20.75 11.34 0.31
CA ARG A 443 -20.51 12.31 -0.75
C ARG A 443 -21.11 11.85 -2.08
N ASP A 444 -21.91 12.71 -2.71
CA ASP A 444 -22.48 12.38 -4.03
C ASP A 444 -21.39 12.31 -5.10
N GLU A 445 -20.25 12.99 -4.93
CA GLU A 445 -19.14 12.99 -5.88
C GLU A 445 -18.35 11.67 -5.89
N LEU A 446 -18.58 10.79 -4.92
CA LEU A 446 -17.99 9.46 -4.86
C LEU A 446 -19.00 8.38 -5.27
N ALA A 447 -18.46 7.28 -5.77
CA ALA A 447 -19.15 6.03 -5.94
C ALA A 447 -18.27 4.91 -5.38
N PHE A 448 -18.88 3.78 -5.07
CA PHE A 448 -18.19 2.63 -4.48
C PHE A 448 -18.46 1.41 -5.34
N ILE A 449 -17.39 0.74 -5.74
CA ILE A 449 -17.47 -0.35 -6.71
C ILE A 449 -16.70 -1.53 -6.19
N GLU A 450 -17.37 -2.67 -6.19
CA GLU A 450 -16.79 -3.92 -5.74
C GLU A 450 -15.69 -4.41 -6.69
N VAL A 451 -14.58 -4.91 -6.14
CA VAL A 451 -13.59 -5.69 -6.89
C VAL A 451 -14.23 -6.99 -7.33
N LYS A 452 -14.31 -7.21 -8.65
CA LYS A 452 -14.89 -8.41 -9.26
C LYS A 452 -13.87 -9.53 -9.37
N GLU A 453 -12.66 -9.22 -9.85
CA GLU A 453 -11.60 -10.19 -10.09
C GLU A 453 -10.22 -9.52 -10.05
N ILE A 454 -9.18 -10.29 -9.74
CA ILE A 454 -7.78 -9.86 -9.73
C ILE A 454 -6.96 -10.90 -10.49
N ARG A 455 -6.13 -10.45 -11.43
CA ARG A 455 -5.30 -11.30 -12.30
C ARG A 455 -3.87 -10.76 -12.35
N THR A 456 -2.93 -11.55 -12.87
CA THR A 456 -1.55 -11.11 -13.14
C THR A 456 -1.29 -11.04 -14.65
N THR A 457 -0.51 -10.06 -15.10
CA THR A 457 -0.21 -9.82 -16.53
C THR A 457 1.25 -9.38 -16.71
N GLU A 458 1.90 -9.73 -17.82
CA GLU A 458 3.28 -9.33 -18.11
C GLU A 458 3.34 -8.13 -19.08
N THR A 459 4.25 -7.19 -18.84
CA THR A 459 4.52 -6.05 -19.74
C THR A 459 6.01 -5.69 -19.69
N ASP A 460 6.54 -5.02 -20.71
CA ASP A 460 7.98 -4.64 -20.71
C ASP A 460 8.27 -3.40 -19.83
N TRP A 461 7.31 -2.49 -19.73
CA TRP A 461 7.47 -1.18 -19.09
C TRP A 461 6.26 -0.78 -18.28
N VAL A 462 6.52 -0.18 -17.12
CA VAL A 462 5.55 0.40 -16.22
C VAL A 462 5.74 1.91 -16.20
N TYR A 463 4.63 2.64 -16.26
CA TYR A 463 4.62 4.10 -16.29
C TYR A 463 3.81 4.61 -15.09
N ASP A 464 4.38 5.53 -14.33
CA ASP A 464 3.76 6.08 -13.11
C ASP A 464 3.98 7.60 -13.00
N PHE A 465 3.26 8.26 -12.11
CA PHE A 465 3.33 9.71 -11.92
C PHE A 465 3.22 10.11 -10.45
N SER A 466 3.98 11.12 -10.06
CA SER A 466 3.96 11.61 -8.68
C SER A 466 3.03 12.80 -8.50
N VAL A 467 2.09 12.67 -7.57
CA VAL A 467 1.25 13.75 -7.05
C VAL A 467 1.68 14.05 -5.60
N PRO A 468 1.96 15.31 -5.21
CA PRO A 468 2.41 15.65 -3.86
C PRO A 468 1.33 15.45 -2.79
N GLY A 469 1.73 15.04 -1.58
CA GLY A 469 0.85 14.90 -0.41
C GLY A 469 0.22 13.51 -0.29
N PRO A 470 -0.60 13.25 0.75
CA PRO A 470 -1.27 11.96 0.97
C PRO A 470 -2.49 11.80 0.05
N GLN A 471 -2.38 12.37 -1.15
CA GLN A 471 -3.45 12.48 -2.11
C GLN A 471 -3.30 11.36 -3.13
N ASN A 472 -4.42 10.76 -3.46
CA ASN A 472 -4.50 9.77 -4.52
C ASN A 472 -4.66 10.46 -5.89
N PHE A 473 -4.59 9.71 -6.98
CA PHE A 473 -4.90 10.22 -8.32
C PHE A 473 -5.89 9.32 -9.05
N VAL A 474 -6.61 9.89 -10.00
CA VAL A 474 -7.58 9.15 -10.82
C VAL A 474 -6.90 8.47 -12.00
N ALA A 475 -6.95 7.15 -12.02
CA ALA A 475 -6.53 6.33 -13.14
C ALA A 475 -7.56 5.24 -13.44
N GLU A 476 -7.92 5.11 -14.73
CA GLU A 476 -9.05 4.27 -15.21
C GLU A 476 -10.38 4.54 -14.49
N GLY A 477 -10.52 5.69 -13.83
CA GLY A 477 -11.69 6.03 -13.02
C GLY A 477 -11.67 5.42 -11.62
N LEU A 478 -10.49 5.05 -11.10
CA LEU A 478 -10.20 4.58 -9.75
C LEU A 478 -9.18 5.52 -9.08
N PHE A 479 -9.24 5.65 -7.75
CA PHE A 479 -8.29 6.46 -6.98
C PHE A 479 -7.11 5.62 -6.44
N ILE A 480 -5.87 6.14 -6.54
CA ILE A 480 -4.64 5.41 -6.20
C ILE A 480 -3.53 6.27 -5.51
N HIS A 481 -2.74 5.74 -4.55
CA HIS A 481 -1.78 6.45 -3.65
C HIS A 481 -0.32 5.93 -3.62
N ASN A 482 0.58 6.68 -2.96
CA ASN A 482 2.05 6.51 -2.85
C ASN A 482 2.59 6.48 -1.39
N THR A 483 3.65 5.72 -1.05
CA THR A 483 4.17 5.47 0.33
C THR A 483 5.33 6.42 0.71
N THR A 484 5.70 6.66 1.99
CA THR A 484 6.69 7.76 2.32
C THR A 484 7.48 7.74 3.65
N LEU A 485 7.27 6.86 4.64
CA LEU A 485 7.83 7.11 5.99
C LEU A 485 9.27 6.58 6.23
N SER A 486 9.51 5.27 6.30
CA SER A 486 10.84 4.70 6.64
C SER A 486 11.93 5.11 5.64
N ASP A 487 11.54 5.25 4.37
CA ASP A 487 12.44 5.65 3.29
C ASP A 487 12.96 7.09 3.45
N SER A 488 12.19 7.97 4.10
CA SER A 488 12.53 9.38 4.30
C SER A 488 13.72 9.60 5.25
N LEU A 489 13.97 8.66 6.16
CA LEU A 489 15.13 8.70 7.06
C LEU A 489 16.40 8.22 6.34
N ILE A 490 16.30 7.17 5.54
CA ILE A 490 17.43 6.55 4.83
C ILE A 490 17.98 7.45 3.71
N ALA A 491 17.11 8.11 2.92
CA ALA A 491 17.60 9.03 1.88
C ALA A 491 18.09 10.38 2.42
N GLY A 492 17.63 10.78 3.61
CA GLY A 492 18.15 11.96 4.30
C GLY A 492 19.61 11.81 4.73
N ALA A 493 20.03 10.59 5.10
CA ALA A 493 21.39 10.26 5.52
C ALA A 493 22.38 10.05 4.35
N GLY A 494 21.96 10.23 3.09
CA GLY A 494 22.85 10.21 1.92
C GLY A 494 23.18 8.81 1.35
N MET A 495 22.58 7.75 1.88
CA MET A 495 22.74 6.36 1.38
C MET A 495 21.91 6.08 0.12
N ILE A 496 20.87 6.90 -0.13
CA ILE A 496 19.96 6.89 -1.29
C ILE A 496 19.66 8.35 -1.66
N SER A 497 19.38 8.66 -2.93
CA SER A 497 19.03 10.04 -3.35
C SER A 497 17.74 10.53 -2.65
N GLN A 498 17.73 11.81 -2.22
CA GLN A 498 16.61 12.45 -1.50
C GLN A 498 15.25 12.39 -2.23
N ASP A 499 15.28 12.22 -3.56
CA ASP A 499 14.09 12.09 -4.41
C ASP A 499 13.55 10.64 -4.50
N LEU A 500 14.31 9.65 -4.00
CA LEU A 500 13.95 8.23 -3.96
C LEU A 500 13.48 7.76 -2.60
N ALA A 501 13.66 8.56 -1.55
CA ALA A 501 12.99 8.35 -0.28
C ALA A 501 11.46 8.35 -0.46
N GLY A 502 10.84 7.18 -0.38
CA GLY A 502 9.40 6.95 -0.30
C GLY A 502 8.89 5.86 -1.25
N THR A 503 9.71 5.42 -2.21
CA THR A 503 9.24 4.61 -3.36
C THR A 503 9.80 3.19 -3.41
N GLN A 504 10.97 2.92 -2.83
CA GLN A 504 11.49 1.58 -2.52
C GLN A 504 11.29 1.44 -1.04
N LEU A 505 10.37 0.57 -0.65
CA LEU A 505 10.29 0.03 0.70
C LEU A 505 11.57 -0.77 0.99
N PHE A 506 12.68 -0.07 1.22
CA PHE A 506 14.03 -0.65 1.26
C PHE A 506 14.23 -1.54 2.51
N MET A 507 13.43 -1.31 3.55
CA MET A 507 13.41 -2.11 4.77
C MET A 507 12.42 -3.28 4.69
N ASP A 508 11.29 -3.14 4.00
CA ASP A 508 10.34 -4.23 3.74
C ASP A 508 10.72 -4.93 2.42
N TYR A 509 11.79 -5.73 2.43
CA TYR A 509 12.29 -6.42 1.23
C TYR A 509 11.63 -7.78 0.97
N ASP A 510 10.87 -8.33 1.93
CA ASP A 510 10.12 -9.60 1.77
C ASP A 510 8.82 -9.35 0.97
N GLU A 511 8.52 -10.25 0.03
CA GLU A 511 7.35 -10.16 -0.86
C GLU A 511 6.03 -10.03 -0.07
N GLN A 512 5.90 -10.71 1.08
CA GLN A 512 4.72 -10.63 1.95
C GLN A 512 4.65 -9.32 2.75
N GLU A 513 5.79 -8.72 3.10
CA GLU A 513 5.83 -7.44 3.81
C GLU A 513 5.35 -6.32 2.92
N GLN A 514 5.90 -6.30 1.70
CA GLN A 514 5.42 -5.41 0.67
C GLN A 514 3.96 -5.75 0.37
N ALA A 515 3.57 -7.02 0.23
CA ALA A 515 2.18 -7.39 -0.05
C ALA A 515 1.17 -6.83 0.90
N ARG A 516 1.43 -6.96 2.19
CA ARG A 516 0.47 -6.67 3.24
C ARG A 516 0.61 -5.24 3.77
N GLY A 517 1.67 -4.52 3.39
CA GLY A 517 1.98 -3.19 3.93
C GLY A 517 2.22 -3.21 5.44
N ILE A 518 2.69 -4.35 5.96
CA ILE A 518 3.08 -4.55 7.36
C ILE A 518 4.49 -5.11 7.37
N THR A 519 5.32 -4.63 8.28
CA THR A 519 6.63 -5.24 8.55
C THR A 519 6.39 -6.56 9.29
N ILE A 520 6.92 -7.66 8.75
CA ILE A 520 6.77 -9.05 9.21
C ILE A 520 8.09 -9.51 9.83
N ASN A 521 9.21 -9.12 9.22
CA ASN A 521 10.57 -9.40 9.57
C ASN A 521 11.25 -8.13 10.09
N ALA A 522 12.04 -8.27 11.15
CA ALA A 522 12.98 -7.24 11.52
C ALA A 522 14.07 -7.08 10.44
N ALA A 523 14.22 -5.90 9.87
CA ALA A 523 15.23 -5.58 8.85
C ALA A 523 16.37 -4.76 9.44
N ILE A 524 17.62 -5.11 9.13
CA ILE A 524 18.81 -4.45 9.67
C ILE A 524 19.39 -3.55 8.59
N ALA A 525 19.60 -2.27 8.90
CA ALA A 525 20.27 -1.33 8.02
C ALA A 525 21.32 -0.52 8.79
N SER A 526 22.50 -0.36 8.20
CA SER A 526 23.55 0.50 8.74
C SER A 526 23.66 1.76 7.89
N MET A 527 23.72 2.94 8.51
CA MET A 527 23.83 4.24 7.82
C MET A 527 24.92 5.10 8.45
N VAL A 528 25.62 5.90 7.64
CA VAL A 528 26.61 6.87 8.11
C VAL A 528 25.98 8.25 8.16
N HIS A 529 26.13 8.97 9.27
CA HIS A 529 25.62 10.33 9.43
C HIS A 529 26.70 11.27 9.97
N ASP A 530 26.89 12.40 9.30
CA ASP A 530 27.79 13.47 9.74
C ASP A 530 27.09 14.38 10.75
N HIS A 531 27.63 14.48 11.96
CA HIS A 531 27.12 15.36 13.00
C HIS A 531 28.25 16.10 13.71
N GLU A 532 28.18 17.43 13.75
CA GLU A 532 29.20 18.31 14.39
C GLU A 532 30.66 18.01 13.93
N GLY A 533 30.83 17.65 12.66
CA GLY A 533 32.15 17.36 12.05
C GLY A 533 32.70 15.97 12.38
N LYS A 534 31.89 15.06 12.92
CA LYS A 534 32.22 13.66 13.16
C LYS A 534 31.25 12.74 12.44
N GLN A 535 31.77 11.63 11.90
CA GLN A 535 30.96 10.58 11.28
C GLN A 535 30.51 9.57 12.32
N TYR A 536 29.22 9.26 12.31
CA TYR A 536 28.60 8.25 13.15
C TYR A 536 28.02 7.13 12.30
N LEU A 537 28.31 5.89 12.64
CA LEU A 537 27.64 4.72 12.10
C LEU A 537 26.42 4.40 12.97
N ILE A 538 25.23 4.48 12.38
CA ILE A 538 23.96 4.20 13.03
C ILE A 538 23.42 2.89 12.47
N ASN A 539 23.33 1.89 13.32
CA ASN A 539 22.68 0.61 13.00
C ASN A 539 21.21 0.72 13.40
N LEU A 540 20.32 0.72 12.41
CA LEU A 540 18.88 0.74 12.55
C LEU A 540 18.34 -0.68 12.37
N ILE A 541 17.46 -1.11 13.25
CA ILE A 541 16.65 -2.31 13.05
C ILE A 541 15.20 -1.87 12.99
N ASP A 542 14.58 -2.01 11.83
CA ASP A 542 13.14 -1.83 11.69
C ASP A 542 12.45 -3.07 12.24
N THR A 543 11.40 -2.90 13.06
CA THR A 543 10.78 -4.00 13.79
C THR A 543 9.28 -4.08 13.49
N PRO A 544 8.71 -5.28 13.35
CA PRO A 544 7.28 -5.47 13.14
C PRO A 544 6.39 -4.75 14.16
N GLY A 545 5.34 -4.11 13.68
CA GLY A 545 4.31 -3.46 14.51
C GLY A 545 3.18 -4.40 14.95
N HIS A 546 2.98 -5.51 14.24
CA HIS A 546 1.88 -6.44 14.51
C HIS A 546 2.21 -7.42 15.66
N VAL A 547 1.23 -7.70 16.53
CA VAL A 547 1.43 -8.50 17.75
C VAL A 547 1.91 -9.93 17.48
N ASP A 548 1.43 -10.55 16.41
CA ASP A 548 1.83 -11.89 15.94
C ASP A 548 3.34 -12.04 15.69
N PHE A 549 4.03 -10.94 15.35
CA PHE A 549 5.48 -10.90 15.12
C PHE A 549 6.24 -10.27 16.28
N GLY A 550 5.63 -10.22 17.47
CA GLY A 550 6.31 -9.79 18.70
C GLY A 550 7.61 -10.55 18.95
N GLY A 551 7.68 -11.80 18.43
CA GLY A 551 8.87 -12.58 18.07
C GLY A 551 10.12 -11.75 17.74
N ASP A 552 10.02 -11.06 16.62
CA ASP A 552 11.13 -10.33 16.04
C ASP A 552 11.46 -9.05 16.83
N VAL A 553 10.47 -8.44 17.50
CA VAL A 553 10.68 -7.25 18.33
C VAL A 553 11.59 -7.56 19.53
N THR A 554 11.30 -8.60 20.31
CA THR A 554 12.14 -8.95 21.47
C THR A 554 13.57 -9.31 21.04
N ARG A 555 13.71 -10.02 19.91
CA ARG A 555 15.02 -10.38 19.35
C ARG A 555 15.80 -9.15 18.88
N ALA A 556 15.15 -8.20 18.22
CA ALA A 556 15.75 -6.94 17.80
C ALA A 556 16.19 -6.08 19.00
N MET A 557 15.37 -6.01 20.05
CA MET A 557 15.71 -5.28 21.29
C MET A 557 17.00 -5.80 21.94
N ARG A 558 17.31 -7.09 21.79
CA ARG A 558 18.57 -7.66 22.29
C ARG A 558 19.79 -7.13 21.54
N ALA A 559 19.66 -6.80 20.25
CA ALA A 559 20.76 -6.34 19.40
C ALA A 559 21.07 -4.84 19.52
N ILE A 560 20.08 -4.03 19.91
CA ILE A 560 20.17 -2.56 19.93
C ILE A 560 20.41 -2.01 21.34
N ASP A 561 20.94 -0.79 21.42
CA ASP A 561 21.25 -0.10 22.69
C ASP A 561 20.32 1.09 22.97
N GLY A 562 19.58 1.52 21.95
CA GLY A 562 18.58 2.57 22.04
C GLY A 562 17.38 2.29 21.14
N VAL A 563 16.23 2.87 21.47
CA VAL A 563 14.98 2.71 20.73
C VAL A 563 14.34 4.07 20.49
N ILE A 564 13.80 4.26 19.28
CA ILE A 564 12.92 5.39 18.97
C ILE A 564 11.48 4.91 19.17
N ILE A 565 10.83 5.38 20.23
CA ILE A 565 9.40 5.17 20.41
C ILE A 565 8.68 6.09 19.42
N LEU A 566 7.99 5.50 18.46
CA LEU A 566 7.16 6.22 17.50
C LEU A 566 5.72 6.26 18.03
N ASP A 567 5.22 7.45 18.32
CA ASP A 567 3.85 7.63 18.82
C ASP A 567 3.05 8.53 17.88
N ASP A 568 1.81 8.14 17.55
CA ASP A 568 0.92 8.96 16.73
C ASP A 568 0.33 10.07 17.58
N ALA A 569 0.56 11.32 17.19
CA ALA A 569 0.07 12.49 17.92
C ALA A 569 -1.48 12.51 18.05
N VAL A 570 -2.19 11.87 17.12
CA VAL A 570 -3.66 11.78 17.08
C VAL A 570 -4.19 10.70 18.02
N GLU A 571 -3.58 9.52 17.99
CA GLU A 571 -4.05 8.33 18.70
C GLU A 571 -3.47 8.21 20.12
N GLY A 572 -2.22 8.65 20.30
CA GLY A 572 -1.46 8.49 21.53
C GLY A 572 -1.01 7.04 21.76
N ILE A 573 -0.67 6.72 23.01
CA ILE A 573 -0.11 5.43 23.38
C ILE A 573 -1.16 4.32 23.26
N MET A 574 -0.88 3.35 22.39
CA MET A 574 -1.68 2.14 22.20
C MET A 574 -1.13 0.94 23.01
N PRO A 575 -1.92 -0.13 23.22
CA PRO A 575 -1.47 -1.31 23.97
C PRO A 575 -0.17 -1.94 23.45
N GLN A 576 0.03 -1.94 22.12
CA GLN A 576 1.26 -2.44 21.51
C GLN A 576 2.45 -1.52 21.83
N THR A 577 2.28 -0.20 21.76
CA THR A 577 3.30 0.79 22.16
C THR A 577 3.73 0.57 23.60
N GLU A 578 2.79 0.29 24.51
CA GLU A 578 3.12 -0.06 25.90
C GLU A 578 3.96 -1.33 26.02
N THR A 579 3.64 -2.35 25.23
CA THR A 579 4.36 -3.63 25.21
C THR A 579 5.80 -3.45 24.74
N VAL A 580 6.02 -2.68 23.68
CA VAL A 580 7.35 -2.37 23.14
C VAL A 580 8.18 -1.54 24.12
N ILE A 581 7.58 -0.52 24.76
CA ILE A 581 8.24 0.25 25.82
C ILE A 581 8.70 -0.68 26.95
N ARG A 582 7.82 -1.60 27.36
CA ARG A 582 8.14 -2.56 28.42
C ARG A 582 9.32 -3.46 28.07
N GLN A 583 9.32 -4.01 26.86
CA GLN A 583 10.38 -4.86 26.36
C GLN A 583 11.73 -4.13 26.29
N ALA A 584 11.74 -2.91 25.73
CA ALA A 584 12.94 -2.09 25.63
C ALA A 584 13.55 -1.82 27.02
N LEU A 585 12.74 -1.43 28.00
CA LEU A 585 13.22 -1.12 29.35
C LEU A 585 13.70 -2.35 30.11
N LYS A 586 13.07 -3.51 29.91
CA LYS A 586 13.52 -4.80 30.46
C LYS A 586 14.92 -5.15 29.97
N GLU A 587 15.21 -4.91 28.70
CA GLU A 587 16.51 -5.15 28.05
C GLU A 587 17.55 -4.03 28.29
N ARG A 588 17.20 -3.02 29.11
CA ARG A 588 18.00 -1.81 29.35
C ARG A 588 18.37 -1.08 28.05
N VAL A 589 17.42 -0.99 27.14
CA VAL A 589 17.51 -0.20 25.90
C VAL A 589 16.97 1.20 26.18
N ARG A 590 17.77 2.23 25.90
CA ARG A 590 17.40 3.61 26.24
C ARG A 590 16.38 4.16 25.24
N PRO A 591 15.22 4.69 25.69
CA PRO A 591 14.24 5.25 24.79
C PRO A 591 14.50 6.73 24.47
N VAL A 592 14.18 7.12 23.24
CA VAL A 592 13.82 8.48 22.83
C VAL A 592 12.41 8.46 22.25
N LEU A 593 11.74 9.60 22.21
CA LEU A 593 10.36 9.68 21.73
C LEU A 593 10.26 10.56 20.49
N PHE A 594 9.65 10.03 19.44
CA PHE A 594 9.27 10.79 18.27
C PHE A 594 7.75 10.79 18.14
N ILE A 595 7.13 11.95 18.38
CA ILE A 595 5.71 12.16 18.21
C ILE A 595 5.47 12.52 16.74
N ASN A 596 4.87 11.59 16.01
CA ASN A 596 4.68 11.65 14.57
C ASN A 596 3.25 12.06 14.20
N LYS A 597 3.03 12.38 12.91
CA LYS A 597 1.76 12.85 12.36
C LYS A 597 1.24 14.14 13.02
N VAL A 598 2.17 15.00 13.45
CA VAL A 598 1.84 16.30 14.07
C VAL A 598 1.09 17.22 13.10
N ASP A 599 1.32 17.08 11.80
CA ASP A 599 0.56 17.76 10.75
C ASP A 599 -0.95 17.49 10.85
N ARG A 600 -1.37 16.27 11.19
CA ARG A 600 -2.79 15.91 11.34
C ARG A 600 -3.45 16.59 12.53
N LEU A 601 -2.71 16.84 13.62
CA LEU A 601 -3.23 17.62 14.75
C LEU A 601 -3.64 19.03 14.31
N VAL A 602 -2.82 19.66 13.47
CA VAL A 602 -3.06 21.03 12.99
C VAL A 602 -4.09 21.07 11.88
N ASN A 603 -4.01 20.15 10.91
CA ASN A 603 -4.79 20.19 9.68
C ASN A 603 -6.16 19.51 9.81
N GLU A 604 -6.24 18.36 10.49
CA GLU A 604 -7.48 17.58 10.63
C GLU A 604 -8.25 18.00 11.89
N LEU A 605 -7.59 17.97 13.05
CA LEU A 605 -8.24 18.25 14.33
C LEU A 605 -8.35 19.75 14.66
N LYS A 606 -7.66 20.62 13.89
CA LYS A 606 -7.70 22.09 14.00
C LYS A 606 -7.53 22.60 15.44
N ILE A 607 -6.74 21.89 16.24
CA ILE A 607 -6.52 22.25 17.63
C ILE A 607 -5.61 23.46 17.73
N THR A 608 -5.78 24.30 18.76
CA THR A 608 -4.91 25.46 18.93
C THR A 608 -3.49 25.04 19.31
N PRO A 609 -2.48 25.91 19.13
CA PRO A 609 -1.11 25.62 19.58
C PRO A 609 -1.03 25.22 21.06
N GLU A 610 -1.87 25.81 21.91
CA GLU A 610 -1.95 25.49 23.34
C GLU A 610 -2.50 24.08 23.57
N GLN A 611 -3.55 23.69 22.84
CA GLN A 611 -4.12 22.34 22.91
C GLN A 611 -3.16 21.28 22.35
N MET A 612 -2.43 21.61 21.28
CA MET A 612 -1.38 20.78 20.71
C MET A 612 -0.27 20.52 21.74
N GLN A 613 0.19 21.57 22.42
CA GLN A 613 1.17 21.45 23.49
C GLN A 613 0.65 20.62 24.67
N GLN A 614 -0.60 20.85 25.10
CA GLN A 614 -1.23 20.03 26.15
C GLN A 614 -1.25 18.55 25.77
N ARG A 615 -1.53 18.24 24.50
CA ARG A 615 -1.56 16.86 24.00
C ARG A 615 -0.17 16.23 23.99
N PHE A 616 0.85 16.95 23.54
CA PHE A 616 2.24 16.50 23.62
C PHE A 616 2.66 16.24 25.06
N VAL A 617 2.35 17.17 25.98
CA VAL A 617 2.64 17.00 27.41
C VAL A 617 1.96 15.75 27.95
N LYS A 618 0.70 15.49 27.57
CA LYS A 618 -0.02 14.27 27.97
C LYS A 618 0.70 13.01 27.50
N ILE A 619 1.02 12.92 26.21
CA ILE A 619 1.75 11.76 25.63
C ILE A 619 3.08 11.55 26.37
N ILE A 620 3.89 12.60 26.49
CA ILE A 620 5.20 12.54 27.17
C ILE A 620 5.04 12.09 28.62
N THR A 621 4.02 12.59 29.33
CA THR A 621 3.74 12.23 30.72
C THR A 621 3.35 10.76 30.84
N GLU A 622 2.53 10.25 29.94
CA GLU A 622 2.12 8.85 29.92
C GLU A 622 3.32 7.93 29.64
N VAL A 623 4.16 8.25 28.63
CA VAL A 623 5.37 7.48 28.34
C VAL A 623 6.33 7.51 29.55
N ASN A 624 6.58 8.69 30.13
CA ASN A 624 7.43 8.81 31.33
C ASN A 624 6.89 8.04 32.52
N THR A 625 5.58 7.99 32.70
CA THR A 625 4.95 7.19 33.76
C THR A 625 5.25 5.71 33.55
N ARG A 626 5.23 5.22 32.31
CA ARG A 626 5.62 3.84 31.99
C ARG A 626 7.11 3.58 32.21
N ILE A 627 7.98 4.53 31.82
CA ILE A 627 9.43 4.46 32.06
C ILE A 627 9.73 4.36 33.57
N ARG A 628 9.12 5.23 34.38
CA ARG A 628 9.33 5.25 35.84
C ARG A 628 8.86 3.98 36.53
N LYS A 629 7.78 3.36 36.05
CA LYS A 629 7.26 2.11 36.64
C LYS A 629 8.20 0.91 36.48
N GLN A 630 9.11 0.93 35.52
CA GLN A 630 9.89 -0.26 35.13
C GLN A 630 11.39 -0.12 35.32
N LEU A 631 11.92 1.11 35.38
CA LEU A 631 13.33 1.34 35.66
C LEU A 631 13.58 1.44 37.18
N PRO A 632 14.74 0.96 37.68
CA PRO A 632 15.19 1.25 39.03
C PRO A 632 15.48 2.74 39.22
N GLU A 633 15.34 3.22 40.46
CA GLU A 633 15.31 4.65 40.82
C GLU A 633 16.51 5.45 40.27
N ASP A 634 17.68 4.83 40.17
CA ASP A 634 18.92 5.43 39.68
C ASP A 634 18.93 5.78 38.17
N LEU A 635 18.07 5.11 37.39
CA LEU A 635 17.91 5.32 35.94
C LEU A 635 16.65 6.11 35.57
N GLN A 636 15.64 6.14 36.46
CA GLN A 636 14.34 6.78 36.18
C GLN A 636 14.47 8.25 35.78
N GLU A 637 15.26 9.04 36.51
CA GLU A 637 15.44 10.46 36.19
C GLU A 637 16.31 10.66 34.94
N LYS A 638 17.39 9.89 34.80
CA LYS A 638 18.34 10.01 33.68
C LYS A 638 17.73 9.66 32.32
N TRP A 639 16.75 8.77 32.31
CA TRP A 639 16.09 8.28 31.10
C TRP A 639 14.71 8.90 30.90
N SER A 640 14.34 9.86 31.75
CA SER A 640 13.11 10.62 31.57
C SER A 640 13.14 11.41 30.25
N LEU A 641 12.02 11.37 29.55
CA LEU A 641 11.80 12.11 28.32
C LEU A 641 11.45 13.55 28.68
N ASN A 642 12.30 14.47 28.27
CA ASN A 642 12.18 15.90 28.50
C ASN A 642 12.44 16.65 27.19
N VAL A 643 11.43 17.40 26.77
CA VAL A 643 11.47 18.21 25.55
C VAL A 643 12.67 19.16 25.53
N GLU A 644 13.00 19.80 26.65
CA GLU A 644 14.10 20.76 26.73
C GLU A 644 15.47 20.12 26.50
N SER A 645 15.60 18.85 26.88
CA SER A 645 16.85 18.10 26.71
C SER A 645 17.10 17.73 25.25
N GLY A 646 16.04 17.57 24.45
CA GLY A 646 16.12 17.14 23.04
C GLY A 646 15.81 15.67 22.79
N ASN A 647 15.56 14.87 23.82
CA ASN A 647 15.21 13.45 23.68
C ASN A 647 13.72 13.19 23.30
N VAL A 648 13.00 14.27 22.99
CA VAL A 648 11.67 14.25 22.37
C VAL A 648 11.71 15.11 21.11
N ALA A 649 11.33 14.51 19.99
CA ALA A 649 11.13 15.19 18.72
C ALA A 649 9.66 15.12 18.29
N PHE A 650 9.23 16.11 17.52
CA PHE A 650 7.88 16.24 17.00
C PHE A 650 7.96 16.45 15.51
N GLY A 651 7.12 15.77 14.73
CA GLY A 651 7.23 15.92 13.30
C GLY A 651 6.13 15.28 12.49
N SER A 652 6.32 15.41 11.20
CA SER A 652 5.61 14.65 10.20
C SER A 652 6.64 13.97 9.35
N ALA A 653 6.80 12.68 9.58
CA ALA A 653 7.79 11.95 8.84
C ALA A 653 7.27 11.55 7.44
N PHE A 654 5.95 11.64 7.21
CA PHE A 654 5.35 11.72 5.86
C PHE A 654 5.79 12.98 5.10
N HIS A 655 5.73 14.15 5.75
CA HIS A 655 6.16 15.42 5.16
C HIS A 655 7.66 15.72 5.34
N LYS A 656 8.44 14.74 5.80
CA LYS A 656 9.90 14.79 5.94
C LYS A 656 10.43 15.96 6.79
N TRP A 657 9.69 16.38 7.81
CA TRP A 657 10.14 17.40 8.76
C TRP A 657 10.00 16.93 10.21
N ALA A 658 10.90 17.41 11.06
CA ALA A 658 10.79 17.28 12.51
C ALA A 658 11.42 18.48 13.21
N ILE A 659 11.02 18.73 14.44
CA ILE A 659 11.61 19.73 15.33
C ILE A 659 11.85 19.11 16.71
N SER A 660 12.88 19.60 17.38
CA SER A 660 13.15 19.39 18.80
C SER A 660 13.48 20.74 19.43
N VAL A 661 13.32 20.92 20.74
CA VAL A 661 13.62 22.21 21.37
C VAL A 661 15.07 22.66 21.15
N PRO A 662 16.11 21.80 21.23
CA PRO A 662 17.46 22.19 20.86
C PRO A 662 17.58 22.65 19.41
N TYR A 663 16.95 21.95 18.48
CA TYR A 663 16.96 22.32 17.07
C TYR A 663 16.24 23.65 16.81
N MET A 664 15.13 23.89 17.51
CA MET A 664 14.40 25.16 17.50
C MET A 664 15.27 26.32 18.02
N LYS A 665 16.02 26.12 19.10
CA LYS A 665 16.96 27.13 19.64
C LYS A 665 18.11 27.42 18.65
N LYS A 666 18.60 26.39 17.95
CA LYS A 666 19.67 26.49 16.94
C LYS A 666 19.22 27.24 15.68
N THR A 667 18.02 26.95 15.19
CA THR A 667 17.52 27.44 13.89
C THR A 667 16.59 28.66 14.00
N GLY A 668 16.09 28.96 15.20
CA GLY A 668 15.09 30.01 15.44
C GLY A 668 13.65 29.63 15.09
N ILE A 669 13.40 28.40 14.63
CA ILE A 669 12.07 27.90 14.28
C ILE A 669 11.25 27.68 15.55
N THR A 670 10.02 28.16 15.58
CA THR A 670 9.10 27.99 16.72
C THR A 670 7.95 27.02 16.41
N PHE A 671 7.27 26.53 17.45
CA PHE A 671 6.02 25.76 17.26
C PHE A 671 4.93 26.59 16.55
N LYS A 672 4.96 27.93 16.70
CA LYS A 672 4.06 28.82 15.97
C LYS A 672 4.40 28.84 14.48
N ASP A 673 5.68 28.78 14.12
CA ASP A 673 6.10 28.66 12.72
C ASP A 673 5.71 27.32 12.13
N VAL A 674 5.87 26.22 12.88
CA VAL A 674 5.39 24.88 12.48
C VAL A 674 3.89 24.90 12.27
N TYR A 675 3.14 25.43 13.23
CA TYR A 675 1.69 25.54 13.16
C TYR A 675 1.25 26.37 11.95
N ARG A 676 1.91 27.53 11.72
CA ARG A 676 1.69 28.37 10.54
C ARG A 676 1.99 27.61 9.25
N HIS A 677 3.14 26.94 9.16
CA HIS A 677 3.52 26.16 7.98
C HIS A 677 2.57 24.98 7.71
N CYS A 678 2.03 24.34 8.74
CA CYS A 678 0.98 23.33 8.61
C CYS A 678 -0.33 23.96 8.10
N GLN A 679 -0.79 25.07 8.70
CA GLN A 679 -2.02 25.77 8.27
C GLN A 679 -1.93 26.34 6.85
N GLU A 680 -0.78 26.89 6.47
CA GLU A 680 -0.54 27.52 5.17
C GLU A 680 -0.20 26.51 4.07
N GLY A 681 -0.09 25.21 4.39
CA GLY A 681 0.24 24.19 3.40
C GLY A 681 1.72 24.16 2.96
N THR A 682 2.59 24.95 3.60
CA THR A 682 3.99 25.18 3.19
C THR A 682 4.98 24.19 3.83
N MET A 683 4.53 22.96 4.10
CA MET A 683 5.32 21.90 4.77
C MET A 683 6.60 21.50 4.02
N LYS A 684 6.66 21.70 2.70
CA LYS A 684 7.89 21.48 1.90
C LYS A 684 8.99 22.50 2.18
N GLU A 685 8.63 23.71 2.61
CA GLU A 685 9.61 24.68 3.09
C GLU A 685 10.05 24.33 4.50
N LEU A 686 9.12 23.87 5.33
CA LEU A 686 9.41 23.40 6.68
C LEU A 686 10.36 22.20 6.65
N SER A 687 10.21 21.25 5.73
CA SER A 687 11.14 20.11 5.59
C SER A 687 12.54 20.49 5.13
N LYS A 688 12.71 21.64 4.48
CA LYS A 688 14.05 22.18 4.16
C LYS A 688 14.67 22.91 5.35
N LYS A 689 13.84 23.62 6.13
CA LYS A 689 14.30 24.38 7.31
C LYS A 689 14.54 23.49 8.53
N ALA A 690 13.75 22.42 8.66
CA ALA A 690 13.79 21.46 9.75
C ALA A 690 13.68 20.02 9.19
N PRO A 691 14.71 19.53 8.47
CA PRO A 691 14.69 18.21 7.86
C PRO A 691 14.53 17.10 8.90
N LEU A 692 13.64 16.14 8.63
CA LEU A 692 13.36 15.02 9.54
C LEU A 692 14.64 14.30 9.97
N HIS A 693 15.46 13.88 9.00
CA HIS A 693 16.66 13.09 9.26
C HIS A 693 17.67 13.86 10.12
N GLU A 694 17.88 15.16 9.88
CA GLU A 694 18.82 15.95 10.68
C GLU A 694 18.37 16.01 12.14
N VAL A 695 17.10 16.29 12.39
CA VAL A 695 16.56 16.42 13.76
C VAL A 695 16.50 15.09 14.50
N VAL A 696 16.02 14.03 13.83
CA VAL A 696 15.86 12.71 14.45
C VAL A 696 17.23 12.06 14.65
N LEU A 697 18.16 12.14 13.68
CA LEU A 697 19.50 11.58 13.85
C LEU A 697 20.34 12.40 14.84
N GLU A 698 20.17 13.72 14.91
CA GLU A 698 20.75 14.54 16.00
C GLU A 698 20.23 14.07 17.37
N MET A 699 18.92 13.82 17.50
CA MET A 699 18.34 13.29 18.73
C MET A 699 18.93 11.91 19.08
N VAL A 700 19.06 11.02 18.09
CA VAL A 700 19.67 9.70 18.26
C VAL A 700 21.12 9.83 18.75
N ILE A 701 21.95 10.61 18.07
CA ILE A 701 23.38 10.77 18.40
C ILE A 701 23.58 11.41 19.78
N LYS A 702 22.74 12.38 20.15
CA LYS A 702 22.88 13.10 21.43
C LYS A 702 22.33 12.33 22.63
N HIS A 703 21.31 11.49 22.43
CA HIS A 703 20.57 10.89 23.54
C HIS A 703 20.66 9.36 23.62
N LEU A 704 20.84 8.65 22.51
CA LEU A 704 21.03 7.20 22.57
C LEU A 704 22.50 6.87 22.89
N PRO A 705 22.74 5.87 23.76
CA PRO A 705 24.08 5.53 24.19
C PRO A 705 24.82 4.80 23.08
N ASN A 706 26.13 5.05 22.98
CA ASN A 706 26.99 4.19 22.17
C ASN A 706 27.27 2.86 22.92
N PRO A 707 27.84 1.84 22.25
CA PRO A 707 28.15 0.55 22.86
C PRO A 707 28.97 0.65 24.17
N LEU A 708 29.95 1.55 24.23
CA LEU A 708 30.82 1.75 25.40
C LEU A 708 30.04 2.21 26.64
N GLN A 709 28.95 2.97 26.43
CA GLN A 709 28.07 3.43 27.50
C GLN A 709 26.98 2.42 27.83
N ALA A 710 26.45 1.73 26.82
CA ALA A 710 25.30 0.84 26.95
C ALA A 710 25.66 -0.52 27.56
N GLN A 711 26.74 -1.15 27.08
CA GLN A 711 27.09 -2.53 27.47
C GLN A 711 27.28 -2.73 28.98
N PRO A 712 27.90 -1.80 29.75
CA PRO A 712 27.96 -1.91 31.21
C PRO A 712 26.60 -2.01 31.91
N ILE A 713 25.56 -1.41 31.33
CA ILE A 713 24.20 -1.42 31.88
C ILE A 713 23.44 -2.67 31.41
N ARG A 714 23.68 -3.09 30.17
CA ARG A 714 22.97 -4.21 29.53
C ARG A 714 23.46 -5.58 29.96
N ILE A 715 24.78 -5.81 29.97
CA ILE A 715 25.40 -7.11 30.25
C ILE A 715 24.91 -7.74 31.57
N PRO A 716 24.81 -7.03 32.71
CA PRO A 716 24.31 -7.62 33.97
C PRO A 716 22.87 -8.16 33.90
N VAL A 717 22.07 -7.66 32.95
CA VAL A 717 20.69 -8.09 32.74
C VAL A 717 20.63 -9.28 31.78
N ILE A 718 21.32 -9.18 30.64
CA ILE A 718 21.23 -10.16 29.54
C ILE A 718 22.20 -11.34 29.67
N TRP A 719 23.14 -11.28 30.63
CA TRP A 719 24.14 -12.31 30.88
C TRP A 719 24.36 -12.52 32.38
N LYS A 720 24.24 -13.77 32.84
CA LYS A 720 24.43 -14.17 34.25
C LYS A 720 25.74 -14.91 34.50
N GLY A 721 26.71 -14.74 33.60
CA GLY A 721 28.07 -15.23 33.82
C GLY A 721 28.84 -14.41 34.84
N ASP A 722 30.02 -14.91 35.20
CA ASP A 722 30.92 -14.21 36.11
C ASP A 722 31.41 -12.89 35.48
N PRO A 723 31.03 -11.72 36.02
CA PRO A 723 31.46 -10.43 35.51
C PRO A 723 32.98 -10.25 35.54
N GLU A 724 33.68 -10.94 36.45
CA GLU A 724 35.13 -10.87 36.61
C GLU A 724 35.90 -11.77 35.65
N SER A 725 35.20 -12.66 34.93
CA SER A 725 35.81 -13.50 33.90
C SER A 725 36.43 -12.67 32.77
N PRO A 726 37.39 -13.23 32.01
CA PRO A 726 38.00 -12.53 30.87
C PRO A 726 36.98 -12.01 29.86
N VAL A 727 35.95 -12.82 29.55
CA VAL A 727 34.89 -12.43 28.62
C VAL A 727 33.92 -11.41 29.24
N GLY A 728 33.58 -11.55 30.53
CA GLY A 728 32.74 -10.57 31.24
C GLY A 728 33.34 -9.17 31.22
N LYS A 729 34.62 -9.06 31.58
CA LYS A 729 35.40 -7.81 31.52
C LYS A 729 35.49 -7.25 30.11
N ALA A 730 35.73 -8.11 29.11
CA ALA A 730 35.81 -7.71 27.72
C ALA A 730 34.47 -7.16 27.21
N MET A 731 33.35 -7.82 27.53
CA MET A 731 32.00 -7.37 27.14
C MET A 731 31.62 -6.05 27.81
N THR A 732 31.95 -5.85 29.09
CA THR A 732 31.68 -4.57 29.75
C THR A 732 32.48 -3.42 29.14
N LYS A 733 33.72 -3.67 28.72
CA LYS A 733 34.61 -2.64 28.14
C LYS A 733 34.51 -2.48 26.63
N VAL A 734 33.75 -3.33 25.94
CA VAL A 734 33.71 -3.41 24.48
C VAL A 734 35.12 -3.65 23.91
N ASP A 735 35.85 -4.56 24.55
CA ASP A 735 37.25 -4.85 24.19
C ASP A 735 37.31 -5.72 22.94
N GLU A 736 37.76 -5.13 21.83
CA GLU A 736 37.98 -5.80 20.54
C GLU A 736 39.07 -6.88 20.58
N ASN A 737 39.99 -6.81 21.55
CA ASN A 737 41.09 -7.77 21.72
C ASN A 737 40.77 -8.86 22.75
N GLY A 738 39.62 -8.77 23.41
CA GLY A 738 39.14 -9.77 24.36
C GLY A 738 38.55 -11.01 23.68
N PRO A 739 38.11 -12.01 24.48
CA PRO A 739 37.41 -13.18 23.96
C PRO A 739 36.12 -12.80 23.22
N VAL A 740 35.75 -13.58 22.20
CA VAL A 740 34.55 -13.33 21.40
C VAL A 740 33.31 -13.57 22.23
N GLY A 741 32.45 -12.55 22.31
CA GLY A 741 31.12 -12.64 22.92
C GLY A 741 30.08 -12.20 21.89
N PHE A 742 29.60 -13.13 21.07
CA PHE A 742 28.65 -12.84 19.99
C PHE A 742 27.26 -13.39 20.33
N MET A 743 26.27 -12.50 20.35
CA MET A 743 24.87 -12.85 20.59
C MET A 743 24.11 -12.88 19.26
N VAL A 744 23.69 -14.07 18.84
CA VAL A 744 22.90 -14.23 17.62
C VAL A 744 21.45 -13.85 17.89
N THR A 745 20.93 -12.88 17.15
CA THR A 745 19.55 -12.39 17.33
C THR A 745 18.63 -12.76 16.18
N LYS A 746 19.18 -13.02 14.98
CA LYS A 746 18.39 -13.41 13.81
C LYS A 746 19.16 -14.41 12.96
N ILE A 747 18.49 -15.44 12.46
CA ILE A 747 19.02 -16.30 11.41
C ILE A 747 18.35 -15.90 10.10
N LEU A 748 19.15 -15.47 9.14
CA LEU A 748 18.72 -15.20 7.78
C LEU A 748 19.07 -16.42 6.93
N VAL A 749 18.06 -17.11 6.42
CA VAL A 749 18.24 -18.27 5.54
C VAL A 749 18.09 -17.79 4.12
N ASP A 750 19.17 -17.89 3.34
CA ASP A 750 19.16 -17.61 1.91
C ASP A 750 19.33 -18.93 1.12
N PRO A 751 18.45 -19.24 0.14
CA PRO A 751 18.54 -20.48 -0.63
C PRO A 751 19.85 -20.67 -1.43
N GLN A 752 20.54 -19.59 -1.78
CA GLN A 752 21.78 -19.61 -2.57
C GLN A 752 23.03 -19.39 -1.71
N ALA A 753 22.98 -18.48 -0.73
CA ALA A 753 24.10 -18.09 0.11
C ALA A 753 24.19 -18.88 1.43
N GLY A 754 23.17 -19.65 1.78
CA GLY A 754 23.10 -20.46 2.99
C GLY A 754 22.70 -19.67 4.24
N GLU A 755 22.84 -20.30 5.40
CA GLU A 755 22.44 -19.73 6.69
C GLU A 755 23.41 -18.64 7.17
N THR A 756 22.86 -17.51 7.56
CA THR A 756 23.61 -16.36 8.07
C THR A 756 23.11 -15.99 9.45
N ALA A 757 24.00 -16.06 10.44
CA ALA A 757 23.73 -15.62 11.79
C ALA A 757 23.98 -14.11 11.89
N ALA A 758 22.91 -13.33 12.06
CA ALA A 758 22.99 -11.90 12.33
C ALA A 758 22.80 -11.66 13.84
N GLY A 759 23.58 -10.74 14.40
CA GLY A 759 23.54 -10.50 15.83
C GLY A 759 24.46 -9.39 16.31
N ARG A 760 24.58 -9.25 17.62
CA ARG A 760 25.42 -8.24 18.26
C ARG A 760 26.71 -8.84 18.78
N LEU A 761 27.85 -8.28 18.36
CA LEU A 761 29.16 -8.60 18.93
C LEU A 761 29.42 -7.72 20.15
N PHE A 762 29.44 -8.30 21.35
CA PHE A 762 29.67 -7.58 22.61
C PHE A 762 31.16 -7.48 22.98
N SER A 763 31.98 -8.46 22.61
CA SER A 763 33.43 -8.44 22.85
C SER A 763 34.19 -9.22 21.78
N GLY A 764 35.48 -8.90 21.67
CA GLY A 764 36.40 -9.52 20.73
C GLY A 764 36.21 -9.06 19.30
N LYS A 765 36.81 -9.82 18.38
CA LYS A 765 36.75 -9.58 16.94
C LYS A 765 36.46 -10.89 16.22
N ILE A 766 35.55 -10.85 15.25
CA ILE A 766 35.27 -12.00 14.37
C ILE A 766 35.97 -11.79 13.04
N ARG A 767 36.82 -12.76 12.67
CA ARG A 767 37.57 -12.74 11.41
C ARG A 767 37.10 -13.81 10.46
N ARG A 768 37.23 -13.55 9.16
CA ARG A 768 37.04 -14.56 8.13
C ARG A 768 37.98 -15.76 8.37
N GLY A 769 37.38 -16.94 8.45
CA GLY A 769 38.06 -18.22 8.66
C GLY A 769 38.30 -18.59 10.12
N GLN A 770 37.90 -17.76 11.09
CA GLN A 770 38.03 -18.04 12.52
C GLN A 770 37.11 -19.18 12.96
N GLU A 771 37.60 -20.02 13.88
CA GLU A 771 36.80 -21.05 14.53
C GLU A 771 36.10 -20.49 15.78
N LEU A 772 34.80 -20.74 15.88
CA LEU A 772 33.93 -20.26 16.94
C LEU A 772 33.02 -21.40 17.41
N TRP A 773 32.80 -21.48 18.70
CA TRP A 773 31.87 -22.38 19.35
C TRP A 773 30.49 -21.75 19.42
N VAL A 774 29.49 -22.43 18.88
CA VAL A 774 28.11 -22.21 19.30
C VAL A 774 27.96 -22.89 20.66
N ILE A 775 27.74 -22.11 21.71
CA ILE A 775 27.75 -22.61 23.09
C ILE A 775 26.64 -23.66 23.27
N GLY A 776 27.00 -24.81 23.85
CA GLY A 776 26.14 -25.98 23.96
C GLY A 776 26.37 -27.03 22.86
N MET A 777 27.10 -26.70 21.79
CA MET A 777 27.41 -27.64 20.70
C MET A 777 28.77 -28.32 20.87
N PRO A 778 28.92 -29.58 20.40
CA PRO A 778 30.11 -30.39 20.68
C PRO A 778 31.34 -30.04 19.83
N LYS A 779 31.19 -29.29 18.73
CA LYS A 779 32.27 -28.97 17.79
C LYS A 779 32.33 -27.47 17.48
N PRO A 780 33.53 -26.90 17.23
CA PRO A 780 33.65 -25.54 16.72
C PRO A 780 33.21 -25.47 15.27
N GLN A 781 32.76 -24.29 14.85
CA GLN A 781 32.30 -23.97 13.51
C GLN A 781 33.11 -22.81 12.94
N ARG A 782 33.26 -22.76 11.63
CA ARG A 782 34.14 -21.79 10.97
C ARG A 782 33.33 -20.63 10.38
N ALA A 783 33.68 -19.40 10.74
CA ALA A 783 33.12 -18.19 10.14
C ALA A 783 33.64 -18.04 8.70
N GLN A 784 32.84 -18.39 7.70
CA GLN A 784 33.26 -18.40 6.29
C GLN A 784 33.28 -17.01 5.65
N ILE A 785 32.28 -16.20 5.98
CA ILE A 785 32.13 -14.80 5.56
C ILE A 785 31.66 -14.01 6.77
N VAL A 786 32.25 -12.83 6.95
CA VAL A 786 31.84 -11.82 7.92
C VAL A 786 31.37 -10.62 7.11
N ALA A 787 30.23 -10.06 7.44
CA ALA A 787 29.64 -8.96 6.67
C ALA A 787 28.92 -7.95 7.54
N MET A 788 28.92 -6.69 7.09
CA MET A 788 27.99 -5.67 7.56
C MET A 788 26.72 -5.69 6.71
N ILE A 789 25.58 -5.44 7.33
CA ILE A 789 24.28 -5.38 6.64
C ILE A 789 23.94 -3.91 6.35
N VAL A 790 23.69 -3.58 5.08
CA VAL A 790 23.29 -2.25 4.61
C VAL A 790 22.04 -2.40 3.75
N GLY A 791 20.87 -2.36 4.40
CA GLY A 791 19.61 -2.66 3.71
C GLY A 791 19.54 -4.10 3.24
N PRO A 792 19.21 -4.38 1.96
CA PRO A 792 19.23 -5.73 1.41
C PRO A 792 20.66 -6.24 1.15
N ASP A 793 21.65 -5.34 1.06
CA ASP A 793 23.02 -5.70 0.72
C ASP A 793 23.80 -6.17 1.95
N ARG A 794 24.66 -7.16 1.71
CA ARG A 794 25.63 -7.66 2.69
C ARG A 794 27.01 -7.34 2.18
N ILE A 795 27.68 -6.40 2.83
CA ILE A 795 29.01 -5.96 2.44
C ILE A 795 30.02 -6.86 3.16
N PRO A 796 30.69 -7.79 2.47
CA PRO A 796 31.67 -8.67 3.10
C PRO A 796 32.89 -7.85 3.55
N VAL A 797 33.40 -8.19 4.73
CA VAL A 797 34.58 -7.57 5.34
C VAL A 797 35.49 -8.65 5.92
N ASP A 798 36.77 -8.32 6.11
CA ASP A 798 37.75 -9.29 6.63
C ASP A 798 37.56 -9.55 8.13
N GLU A 799 37.20 -8.51 8.89
CA GLU A 799 36.96 -8.57 10.32
C GLU A 799 35.96 -7.50 10.81
N ILE A 800 35.25 -7.78 11.91
CA ILE A 800 34.35 -6.82 12.60
C ILE A 800 34.63 -6.81 14.10
N ASP A 801 34.71 -5.60 14.65
CA ASP A 801 35.03 -5.31 16.05
C ASP A 801 33.79 -5.29 16.96
N ALA A 802 34.04 -5.51 18.26
CA ALA A 802 33.05 -5.39 19.32
C ALA A 802 32.26 -4.07 19.27
N GLY A 803 30.97 -4.15 19.61
CA GLY A 803 30.04 -3.03 19.58
C GLY A 803 29.17 -2.97 18.32
N ASN A 804 29.49 -3.75 17.27
CA ASN A 804 28.74 -3.74 16.01
C ASN A 804 27.70 -4.85 15.89
N VAL A 805 26.70 -4.60 15.05
CA VAL A 805 25.81 -5.66 14.52
C VAL A 805 26.52 -6.32 13.34
N VAL A 806 26.65 -7.64 13.38
CA VAL A 806 27.44 -8.42 12.42
C VAL A 806 26.60 -9.55 11.84
N ALA A 807 26.81 -9.83 10.55
CA ALA A 807 26.35 -11.02 9.87
C ALA A 807 27.52 -12.00 9.68
N VAL A 808 27.34 -13.25 10.12
CA VAL A 808 28.34 -14.32 9.99
C VAL A 808 27.74 -15.50 9.24
N VAL A 809 28.36 -15.90 8.14
CA VAL A 809 28.01 -17.10 7.38
C VAL A 809 28.91 -18.26 7.82
N GLY A 810 28.36 -19.47 7.93
CA GLY A 810 29.11 -20.69 8.26
C GLY A 810 28.88 -21.24 9.67
N LEU A 811 28.11 -20.53 10.50
CA LEU A 811 27.70 -20.98 11.84
C LEU A 811 26.39 -21.80 11.76
N LYS A 812 26.49 -23.03 11.26
CA LYS A 812 25.33 -23.91 10.98
C LYS A 812 24.55 -24.37 12.21
N ASP A 813 25.14 -24.37 13.40
CA ASP A 813 24.42 -24.79 14.61
C ASP A 813 23.81 -23.59 15.35
N ALA A 814 24.04 -22.36 14.85
CA ALA A 814 23.51 -21.16 15.47
C ALA A 814 22.01 -21.03 15.19
N ILE A 815 21.25 -20.86 16.27
CA ILE A 815 19.83 -20.49 16.25
C ILE A 815 19.67 -19.06 16.82
N ALA A 816 18.54 -18.41 16.57
CA ALA A 816 18.26 -17.13 17.23
C ALA A 816 18.23 -17.31 18.76
N GLY A 817 18.97 -16.48 19.49
CA GLY A 817 19.23 -16.68 20.92
C GLY A 817 20.57 -17.33 21.25
N SER A 818 21.29 -17.88 20.26
CA SER A 818 22.56 -18.56 20.50
C SER A 818 23.66 -17.62 20.94
N THR A 819 24.50 -18.12 21.83
CA THR A 819 25.78 -17.49 22.17
C THR A 819 26.88 -18.14 21.35
N VAL A 820 27.74 -17.32 20.78
CA VAL A 820 28.89 -17.75 19.99
C VAL A 820 30.16 -17.14 20.58
N SER A 821 31.17 -17.97 20.80
CA SER A 821 32.43 -17.55 21.42
C SER A 821 33.62 -18.32 20.86
N ASP A 822 34.82 -17.79 20.99
CA ASP A 822 36.07 -18.53 20.77
C ASP A 822 36.42 -19.44 21.97
N ASN A 823 35.74 -19.28 23.11
CA ASN A 823 35.85 -20.14 24.27
C ASN A 823 34.60 -21.03 24.43
N LYS A 824 34.79 -22.35 24.38
CA LYS A 824 33.73 -23.35 24.56
C LYS A 824 33.02 -23.25 25.91
N ASP A 825 33.74 -22.83 26.95
CA ASP A 825 33.23 -22.81 28.33
C ASP A 825 32.60 -21.45 28.70
N MET A 826 32.40 -20.55 27.73
CA MET A 826 31.67 -19.31 27.97
C MET A 826 30.24 -19.64 28.41
N GLN A 827 29.82 -19.07 29.53
CA GLN A 827 28.41 -19.15 29.94
C GLN A 827 27.54 -18.45 28.90
N PRO A 828 26.43 -19.06 28.43
CA PRO A 828 25.57 -18.45 27.42
C PRO A 828 24.86 -17.21 27.95
N PHE A 829 24.47 -16.32 27.03
CA PHE A 829 23.48 -15.27 27.26
C PHE A 829 22.14 -15.87 27.68
N GLU A 830 21.35 -15.07 28.40
CA GLU A 830 20.00 -15.45 28.77
C GLU A 830 19.15 -15.70 27.52
N ALA A 831 18.33 -16.74 27.57
CA ALA A 831 17.42 -17.08 26.49
C ALA A 831 16.51 -15.87 26.17
N ILE A 832 16.22 -15.68 24.89
CA ILE A 832 15.28 -14.65 24.46
C ILE A 832 13.87 -15.20 24.70
N VAL A 833 13.29 -14.89 25.85
CA VAL A 833 11.94 -15.35 26.22
C VAL A 833 10.90 -14.40 25.66
N HIS A 834 10.00 -14.91 24.83
CA HIS A 834 8.79 -14.18 24.42
C HIS A 834 7.79 -14.12 25.56
N TYR A 835 7.05 -13.01 25.65
CA TYR A 835 6.05 -12.81 26.69
C TYR A 835 4.82 -13.74 26.52
N SER A 836 4.59 -14.24 25.31
CA SER A 836 3.45 -15.10 25.01
C SER A 836 3.94 -16.38 24.36
N ASP A 837 3.37 -17.50 24.79
CA ASP A 837 3.55 -18.79 24.15
C ASP A 837 2.81 -18.85 22.81
N PRO A 838 3.17 -19.77 21.91
CA PRO A 838 2.33 -20.13 20.78
C PRO A 838 0.93 -20.55 21.24
N VAL A 839 -0.10 -19.92 20.68
CA VAL A 839 -1.51 -20.13 21.08
C VAL A 839 -2.36 -20.75 19.98
N VAL A 840 -1.84 -20.78 18.74
CA VAL A 840 -2.52 -21.40 17.60
C VAL A 840 -1.66 -22.51 17.04
N THR A 841 -2.26 -23.65 16.72
CA THR A 841 -1.62 -24.81 16.09
C THR A 841 -2.39 -25.27 14.87
N MET A 842 -1.68 -25.90 13.94
CA MET A 842 -2.21 -26.43 12.71
C MET A 842 -1.43 -27.67 12.29
N ALA A 843 -2.11 -28.65 11.70
CA ALA A 843 -1.45 -29.76 11.04
C ALA A 843 -0.95 -29.34 9.65
N ILE A 844 0.24 -29.78 9.28
CA ILE A 844 0.87 -29.57 7.99
C ILE A 844 1.41 -30.90 7.45
N GLU A 845 1.02 -31.23 6.22
CA GLU A 845 1.40 -32.46 5.54
C GLU A 845 1.90 -32.15 4.12
N ALA A 846 2.88 -32.90 3.63
CA ALA A 846 3.34 -32.76 2.25
C ALA A 846 2.28 -33.31 1.27
N LYS A 847 2.01 -32.59 0.17
CA LYS A 847 1.08 -33.07 -0.87
C LYS A 847 1.54 -34.37 -1.54
N SER A 848 2.85 -34.61 -1.55
CA SER A 848 3.48 -35.77 -2.15
C SER A 848 4.40 -36.43 -1.13
N THR A 849 4.39 -37.76 -1.08
CA THR A 849 5.28 -38.54 -0.19
C THR A 849 6.76 -38.35 -0.51
N GLN A 850 7.08 -37.95 -1.75
CA GLN A 850 8.46 -37.65 -2.17
C GLN A 850 9.01 -36.38 -1.50
N ASP A 851 8.12 -35.45 -1.10
CA ASP A 851 8.50 -34.17 -0.50
C ASP A 851 8.58 -34.23 1.03
N LEU A 852 8.19 -35.35 1.67
CA LEU A 852 8.19 -35.51 3.13
C LEU A 852 9.56 -35.18 3.77
N PRO A 853 10.71 -35.72 3.27
CA PRO A 853 12.01 -35.38 3.86
C PRO A 853 12.31 -33.87 3.74
N LYS A 854 11.97 -33.27 2.59
CA LYS A 854 12.19 -31.85 2.33
C LYS A 854 11.31 -30.97 3.22
N LEU A 855 10.08 -31.39 3.51
CA LEU A 855 9.19 -30.70 4.44
C LEU A 855 9.75 -30.70 5.86
N VAL A 856 10.23 -31.85 6.35
CA VAL A 856 10.85 -31.98 7.68
C VAL A 856 12.04 -31.04 7.83
N ASP A 857 12.92 -30.99 6.82
CA ASP A 857 14.09 -30.09 6.83
C ASP A 857 13.69 -28.61 6.76
N THR A 858 12.65 -28.29 5.99
CA THR A 858 12.12 -26.93 5.85
C THR A 858 11.53 -26.45 7.18
N LEU A 859 10.69 -27.27 7.83
CA LEU A 859 10.06 -26.92 9.11
C LEU A 859 11.10 -26.71 10.21
N ARG A 860 12.15 -27.53 10.25
CA ARG A 860 13.29 -27.31 11.16
C ARG A 860 14.01 -26.00 10.90
N SER A 861 14.20 -25.64 9.63
CA SER A 861 14.85 -24.39 9.24
C SER A 861 14.02 -23.17 9.64
N ILE A 862 12.70 -23.26 9.51
CA ILE A 862 11.76 -22.21 9.93
C ILE A 862 11.76 -22.03 11.45
N ALA A 863 11.63 -23.12 12.23
CA ALA A 863 11.67 -23.05 13.69
C ALA A 863 13.01 -22.50 14.22
N LYS A 864 14.09 -22.77 13.49
CA LYS A 864 15.42 -22.21 13.77
C LYS A 864 15.52 -20.71 13.48
N ALA A 865 14.87 -20.24 12.41
CA ALA A 865 14.82 -18.84 12.04
C ALA A 865 13.90 -18.03 12.97
N ASP A 866 12.77 -18.60 13.37
CA ASP A 866 11.83 -18.03 14.32
C ASP A 866 11.53 -18.98 15.49
N PRO A 867 12.19 -18.79 16.66
CA PRO A 867 11.92 -19.57 17.86
C PRO A 867 10.50 -19.48 18.42
N SER A 868 9.69 -18.52 17.96
CA SER A 868 8.27 -18.42 18.34
C SER A 868 7.36 -19.33 17.51
N ILE A 869 7.92 -20.04 16.52
CA ILE A 869 7.28 -21.17 15.85
C ILE A 869 7.78 -22.48 16.49
N GLN A 870 6.84 -23.28 16.99
CA GLN A 870 7.12 -24.63 17.47
C GLN A 870 6.66 -25.65 16.44
N VAL A 871 7.49 -26.65 16.18
CA VAL A 871 7.20 -27.72 15.22
C VAL A 871 7.28 -29.07 15.92
N GLU A 872 6.24 -29.87 15.79
CA GLU A 872 6.21 -31.27 16.21
C GLU A 872 6.23 -32.16 14.95
N ILE A 873 7.27 -32.98 14.84
CA ILE A 873 7.50 -33.80 13.64
C ILE A 873 7.12 -35.24 13.91
N ASN A 874 5.97 -35.66 13.39
CA ASN A 874 5.58 -37.08 13.37
C ASN A 874 5.97 -37.74 12.04
N GLN A 875 7.05 -38.54 12.05
CA GLN A 875 7.52 -39.26 10.87
C GLN A 875 6.72 -40.52 10.55
N GLU A 876 5.95 -41.04 11.51
CA GLU A 876 5.16 -42.27 11.34
C GLU A 876 3.87 -41.98 10.58
N THR A 877 3.22 -40.86 10.86
CA THR A 877 1.98 -40.45 10.21
C THR A 877 2.22 -39.54 8.99
N GLY A 878 3.32 -38.80 8.94
CA GLY A 878 3.58 -37.76 7.93
C GLY A 878 2.84 -36.44 8.20
N GLU A 879 2.01 -36.41 9.24
CA GLU A 879 1.26 -35.23 9.71
C GLU A 879 2.08 -34.52 10.78
N HIS A 880 2.55 -33.31 10.50
CA HIS A 880 3.34 -32.53 11.45
C HIS A 880 2.49 -31.43 12.07
N LEU A 881 2.76 -31.01 13.30
CA LEU A 881 2.07 -29.86 13.90
C LEU A 881 2.99 -28.65 13.87
N ILE A 882 2.43 -27.51 13.48
CA ILE A 882 3.07 -26.21 13.54
C ILE A 882 2.27 -25.27 14.42
N SER A 883 2.93 -24.68 15.42
CA SER A 883 2.33 -23.80 16.42
C SER A 883 2.98 -22.43 16.37
N GLY A 884 2.17 -21.38 16.45
CA GLY A 884 2.62 -20.00 16.37
C GLY A 884 1.79 -19.05 17.24
N MET A 885 2.15 -17.78 17.17
CA MET A 885 1.58 -16.71 18.00
C MET A 885 0.13 -16.35 17.62
N GLY A 886 -0.27 -16.65 16.40
CA GLY A 886 -1.56 -16.27 15.83
C GLY A 886 -1.76 -16.82 14.42
N GLU A 887 -2.95 -16.62 13.87
CA GLU A 887 -3.31 -17.12 12.55
C GLU A 887 -2.47 -16.50 11.44
N LEU A 888 -2.23 -15.18 11.50
CA LEU A 888 -1.40 -14.46 10.53
C LEU A 888 0.05 -14.94 10.55
N HIS A 889 0.59 -15.23 11.75
CA HIS A 889 1.93 -15.79 11.89
C HIS A 889 2.07 -17.14 11.18
N LEU A 890 1.10 -18.04 11.37
CA LEU A 890 1.10 -19.35 10.74
C LEU A 890 0.85 -19.27 9.22
N GLU A 891 -0.04 -18.37 8.77
CA GLU A 891 -0.33 -18.15 7.35
C GLU A 891 0.93 -17.75 6.58
N ILE A 892 1.69 -16.79 7.09
CA ILE A 892 2.96 -16.35 6.49
C ILE A 892 4.00 -17.47 6.54
N THR A 893 4.05 -18.21 7.64
CA THR A 893 4.98 -19.33 7.77
C THR A 893 4.70 -20.42 6.72
N ILE A 894 3.44 -20.78 6.49
CA ILE A 894 3.06 -21.70 5.41
C ILE A 894 3.40 -21.12 4.04
N TYR A 895 3.12 -19.83 3.83
CA TYR A 895 3.46 -19.16 2.57
C TYR A 895 4.95 -19.33 2.26
N ARG A 896 5.84 -19.19 3.26
CA ARG A 896 7.28 -19.43 3.08
C ARG A 896 7.61 -20.88 2.72
N VAL A 897 6.99 -21.85 3.41
CA VAL A 897 7.15 -23.28 3.08
C VAL A 897 6.81 -23.55 1.60
N GLN A 898 5.68 -22.99 1.14
CA GLN A 898 5.18 -23.22 -0.21
C GLN A 898 5.94 -22.43 -1.29
N ASN A 899 6.25 -21.15 -1.03
CA ASN A 899 6.75 -20.23 -2.03
C ASN A 899 8.25 -20.01 -1.97
N ASP A 900 8.88 -20.02 -0.80
CA ASP A 900 10.33 -19.80 -0.70
C ASP A 900 11.06 -21.14 -0.83
N TYR A 901 10.65 -22.12 -0.02
CA TYR A 901 11.26 -23.46 0.02
C TYR A 901 10.71 -24.40 -1.06
N LYS A 902 9.65 -23.98 -1.77
CA LYS A 902 9.01 -24.74 -2.85
C LYS A 902 8.61 -26.16 -2.39
N VAL A 903 7.93 -26.25 -1.25
CA VAL A 903 7.38 -27.50 -0.71
C VAL A 903 5.85 -27.42 -0.70
N PRO A 904 5.16 -28.12 -1.61
CA PRO A 904 3.70 -28.11 -1.64
C PRO A 904 3.12 -28.84 -0.43
N VAL A 905 2.34 -28.13 0.39
CA VAL A 905 1.73 -28.67 1.62
C VAL A 905 0.21 -28.54 1.64
N ILE A 906 -0.44 -29.37 2.45
CA ILE A 906 -1.85 -29.31 2.85
C ILE A 906 -1.87 -28.98 4.34
N THR A 907 -2.82 -28.13 4.75
CA THR A 907 -2.91 -27.67 6.13
C THR A 907 -4.32 -27.84 6.68
N SER A 908 -4.43 -28.15 7.98
CA SER A 908 -5.71 -28.15 8.69
C SER A 908 -6.17 -26.72 9.00
N PRO A 909 -7.44 -26.51 9.39
CA PRO A 909 -7.84 -25.28 10.05
C PRO A 909 -7.01 -25.04 11.33
N PRO A 910 -6.75 -23.78 11.70
CA PRO A 910 -6.06 -23.44 12.94
C PRO A 910 -6.93 -23.81 14.15
N ILE A 911 -6.32 -24.42 15.15
CA ILE A 911 -6.92 -24.74 16.45
C ILE A 911 -6.20 -24.02 17.58
N VAL A 912 -6.90 -23.75 18.67
CA VAL A 912 -6.30 -23.13 19.85
C VAL A 912 -5.53 -24.19 20.65
N VAL A 913 -4.31 -23.85 21.08
CA VAL A 913 -3.53 -24.67 22.01
C VAL A 913 -4.14 -24.57 23.39
N TYR A 914 -4.75 -25.65 23.86
CA TYR A 914 -5.20 -25.74 25.24
C TYR A 914 -4.01 -26.02 26.17
N ARG A 915 -4.00 -25.33 27.32
CA ARG A 915 -3.14 -25.69 28.45
C ARG A 915 -4.00 -26.41 29.47
N GLU A 916 -3.50 -27.54 29.97
CA GLU A 916 -4.14 -28.24 31.07
C GLU A 916 -3.61 -27.72 32.40
N GLY A 917 -4.50 -27.59 33.37
CA GLY A 917 -4.17 -27.13 34.71
C GLY A 917 -5.16 -27.67 35.73
N VAL A 918 -4.73 -27.73 36.98
CA VAL A 918 -5.55 -28.20 38.09
C VAL A 918 -6.31 -27.03 38.73
N ARG A 919 -7.58 -27.24 39.10
CA ARG A 919 -8.41 -26.22 39.77
C ARG A 919 -8.30 -26.24 41.30
N GLY A 920 -7.75 -27.30 41.86
CA GLY A 920 -7.65 -27.51 43.29
C GLY A 920 -6.67 -28.62 43.62
N LYS A 921 -6.41 -28.81 44.91
CA LYS A 921 -5.52 -29.86 45.41
C LYS A 921 -6.12 -31.24 45.17
N GLY A 922 -5.32 -32.15 44.64
CA GLY A 922 -5.69 -33.54 44.37
C GLY A 922 -4.56 -34.50 44.73
N GLY A 923 -4.93 -35.70 45.18
CA GLY A 923 -3.99 -36.75 45.59
C GLY A 923 -4.17 -37.17 47.06
N PRO A 924 -3.24 -37.99 47.60
CA PRO A 924 -2.08 -38.54 46.91
C PRO A 924 -2.46 -39.62 45.88
N PHE A 925 -1.89 -39.52 44.68
CA PHE A 925 -2.04 -40.48 43.60
C PHE A 925 -0.87 -41.47 43.59
N GLU A 926 -1.14 -42.74 43.33
CA GLU A 926 -0.11 -43.78 43.29
C GLU A 926 0.29 -44.13 41.86
N GLY A 927 1.52 -43.79 41.47
CA GLY A 927 2.18 -44.26 40.25
C GLY A 927 3.01 -45.50 40.52
N LYS A 928 2.83 -46.57 39.74
CA LYS A 928 3.60 -47.81 39.85
C LYS A 928 4.45 -48.02 38.62
N SER A 929 5.72 -48.38 38.80
CA SER A 929 6.56 -48.80 37.68
C SER A 929 6.00 -50.06 37.01
N PRO A 930 6.29 -50.31 35.72
CA PRO A 930 5.82 -51.50 35.01
C PRO A 930 6.21 -52.83 35.69
N ASN A 931 7.39 -52.88 36.31
CA ASN A 931 7.87 -54.03 37.10
C ASN A 931 7.27 -54.08 38.53
N LYS A 932 6.46 -53.11 38.92
CA LYS A 932 5.78 -52.96 40.22
C LYS A 932 6.69 -52.84 41.45
N HIS A 933 8.00 -52.68 41.26
CA HIS A 933 8.97 -52.52 42.36
C HIS A 933 9.00 -51.10 42.92
N ASN A 934 8.82 -50.08 42.07
CA ASN A 934 8.86 -48.69 42.46
C ASN A 934 7.43 -48.14 42.54
N ARG A 935 7.17 -47.34 43.57
CA ARG A 935 5.89 -46.66 43.78
C ARG A 935 6.15 -45.20 44.12
N PHE A 936 5.46 -44.31 43.43
CA PHE A 936 5.53 -42.88 43.64
C PHE A 936 4.16 -42.40 44.10
N TYR A 937 4.15 -41.58 45.15
CA TYR A 937 2.93 -40.94 45.64
C TYR A 937 3.06 -39.45 45.36
N PHE A 938 2.16 -38.91 44.55
CA PHE A 938 2.21 -37.50 44.14
C PHE A 938 0.91 -36.77 44.48
N GLU A 939 1.05 -35.53 44.93
CA GLU A 939 -0.04 -34.57 45.08
C GLU A 939 0.14 -33.48 44.03
N VAL A 940 -0.96 -32.92 43.54
CA VAL A 940 -0.96 -31.80 42.59
C VAL A 940 -1.87 -30.72 43.12
N GLU A 941 -1.44 -29.47 43.03
CA GLU A 941 -2.24 -28.31 43.43
C GLU A 941 -1.93 -27.11 42.54
N PRO A 942 -2.88 -26.17 42.39
CA PRO A 942 -2.64 -24.97 41.61
C PRO A 942 -1.60 -24.09 42.28
N LEU A 943 -0.62 -23.63 41.49
CA LEU A 943 0.42 -22.72 41.95
C LEU A 943 -0.15 -21.31 42.23
N GLU A 944 0.41 -20.60 43.20
CA GLU A 944 0.02 -19.21 43.47
C GLU A 944 0.29 -18.32 42.24
N GLN A 945 -0.69 -17.48 41.88
CA GLN A 945 -0.60 -16.64 40.67
C GLN A 945 0.63 -15.73 40.67
N ALA A 946 1.03 -15.21 41.83
CA ALA A 946 2.23 -14.37 41.95
C ALA A 946 3.52 -15.13 41.62
N VAL A 947 3.59 -16.43 41.94
CA VAL A 947 4.72 -17.29 41.58
C VAL A 947 4.72 -17.56 40.08
N VAL A 948 3.55 -17.86 39.50
CA VAL A 948 3.38 -18.03 38.04
C VAL A 948 3.84 -16.79 37.28
N ASP A 949 3.41 -15.61 37.73
CA ASP A 949 3.76 -14.33 37.11
C ASP A 949 5.27 -14.04 37.22
N ALA A 950 5.89 -14.37 38.36
CA ALA A 950 7.33 -14.23 38.55
C ALA A 950 8.14 -15.16 37.63
N ILE A 951 7.67 -16.40 37.42
CA ILE A 951 8.32 -17.32 36.46
C ILE A 951 8.20 -16.77 35.03
N ARG A 952 7.00 -16.33 34.61
CA ARG A 952 6.78 -15.72 33.28
C ARG A 952 7.58 -14.43 33.07
N ALA A 953 7.76 -13.65 34.13
CA ALA A 953 8.59 -12.45 34.08
C ALA A 953 10.09 -12.77 33.91
N GLY A 954 10.51 -14.02 34.13
CA GLY A 954 11.91 -14.45 34.17
C GLY A 954 12.61 -14.08 35.47
N GLU A 955 11.85 -13.70 36.50
CA GLU A 955 12.38 -13.41 37.82
C GLU A 955 12.77 -14.68 38.58
N ILE A 956 12.13 -15.79 38.24
CA ILE A 956 12.47 -17.14 38.66
C ILE A 956 12.89 -17.91 37.41
N ALA A 957 14.09 -18.47 37.45
CA ALA A 957 14.64 -19.28 36.37
C ALA A 957 13.93 -20.64 36.27
N ALA A 958 13.43 -20.97 35.09
CA ALA A 958 12.86 -22.28 34.74
C ALA A 958 13.77 -23.04 33.74
N GLY A 959 13.64 -24.37 33.67
CA GLY A 959 14.34 -25.24 32.71
C GLY A 959 15.86 -25.36 32.95
N GLN A 960 16.35 -24.92 34.10
CA GLN A 960 17.78 -24.98 34.44
C GLN A 960 18.02 -25.48 35.87
N ARG A 961 19.23 -25.98 36.12
CA ARG A 961 19.64 -26.46 37.45
C ARG A 961 19.58 -25.34 38.48
N ILE A 962 18.88 -25.58 39.58
CA ILE A 962 18.79 -24.66 40.72
C ILE A 962 20.19 -24.49 41.33
N LYS A 963 20.78 -23.30 41.17
CA LYS A 963 22.12 -22.96 41.68
C LYS A 963 22.11 -22.59 43.17
N ASP A 964 21.09 -21.86 43.61
CA ASP A 964 20.92 -21.43 45.01
C ASP A 964 19.49 -21.69 45.50
N SER A 965 19.31 -22.82 46.18
CA SER A 965 18.01 -23.23 46.71
C SER A 965 17.51 -22.35 47.87
N LYS A 966 18.43 -21.69 48.61
CA LYS A 966 18.04 -20.82 49.74
C LYS A 966 17.50 -19.49 49.26
N ALA A 967 18.15 -18.89 48.26
CA ALA A 967 17.68 -17.66 47.64
C ALA A 967 16.34 -17.86 46.93
N LEU A 968 16.19 -18.97 46.21
CA LEU A 968 14.93 -19.36 45.57
C LEU A 968 13.80 -19.55 46.60
N ALA A 969 14.05 -20.32 47.68
CA ALA A 969 13.05 -20.55 48.71
C ALA A 969 12.57 -19.25 49.36
N LYS A 970 13.49 -18.33 49.67
CA LYS A 970 13.14 -17.01 50.22
C LYS A 970 12.26 -16.20 49.26
N LYS A 971 12.59 -16.23 47.97
CA LYS A 971 11.82 -15.50 46.94
C LYS A 971 10.42 -16.09 46.76
N LEU A 972 10.29 -17.41 46.79
CA LEU A 972 9.00 -18.10 46.75
C LEU A 972 8.15 -17.79 47.99
N GLU A 973 8.77 -17.75 49.18
CA GLU A 973 8.11 -17.32 50.43
C GLU A 973 7.56 -15.89 50.30
N GLU A 974 8.34 -14.95 49.73
CA GLU A 974 7.92 -13.55 49.51
C GLU A 974 6.73 -13.44 48.53
N LEU A 975 6.60 -14.38 47.60
CA LEU A 975 5.51 -14.46 46.61
C LEU A 975 4.29 -15.23 47.11
N GLY A 976 4.32 -15.75 48.34
CA GLY A 976 3.17 -16.35 49.02
C GLY A 976 3.20 -17.87 49.20
N MET A 977 4.25 -18.56 48.72
CA MET A 977 4.41 -20.01 48.91
C MET A 977 4.79 -20.34 50.36
N ALA A 978 4.31 -21.46 50.90
CA ALA A 978 4.65 -21.88 52.26
C ALA A 978 6.16 -22.18 52.39
N LYS A 979 6.76 -21.73 53.49
CA LYS A 979 8.20 -21.89 53.79
C LYS A 979 8.73 -23.32 53.71
N ASP A 980 7.93 -24.29 54.13
CA ASP A 980 8.34 -25.69 54.11
C ASP A 980 8.23 -26.30 52.71
N GLU A 981 7.37 -25.77 51.84
CA GLU A 981 7.27 -26.16 50.43
C GLU A 981 8.38 -25.49 49.61
N ALA A 982 8.58 -24.19 49.79
CA ALA A 982 9.57 -23.39 49.07
C ALA A 982 11.01 -23.96 49.18
N LYS A 983 11.36 -24.55 50.32
CA LYS A 983 12.68 -25.20 50.54
C LYS A 983 12.83 -26.55 49.84
N ASN A 984 11.72 -27.21 49.55
CA ASN A 984 11.66 -28.55 48.99
C ASN A 984 11.52 -28.54 47.47
N VAL A 985 11.59 -27.37 46.82
CA VAL A 985 11.59 -27.24 45.37
C VAL A 985 12.84 -27.90 44.78
N VAL A 986 12.64 -28.87 43.90
CA VAL A 986 13.72 -29.63 43.24
C VAL A 986 13.85 -29.34 41.74
N TRP A 987 12.80 -28.84 41.11
CA TRP A 987 12.79 -28.48 39.69
C TRP A 987 11.68 -27.46 39.36
N ILE A 988 11.92 -26.63 38.35
CA ILE A 988 10.93 -25.68 37.80
C ILE A 988 10.97 -25.84 36.28
N GLU A 989 9.85 -26.20 35.68
CA GLU A 989 9.67 -26.37 34.24
C GLU A 989 8.45 -25.56 33.79
N ASP A 990 8.61 -24.68 32.81
CA ASP A 990 7.58 -23.73 32.39
C ASP A 990 6.94 -23.01 33.60
N THR A 991 5.63 -23.12 33.79
CA THR A 991 4.90 -22.56 34.94
C THR A 991 4.61 -23.60 36.03
N ASN A 992 5.40 -24.66 36.11
CA ASN A 992 5.20 -25.79 37.02
C ASN A 992 6.40 -25.96 37.96
N ILE A 993 6.13 -26.38 39.19
CA ILE A 993 7.14 -26.61 40.23
C ILE A 993 7.03 -28.04 40.74
N LEU A 994 8.17 -28.73 40.81
CA LEU A 994 8.29 -30.05 41.45
C LEU A 994 8.84 -29.90 42.87
N LEU A 995 8.13 -30.47 43.83
CA LEU A 995 8.45 -30.45 45.26
C LEU A 995 8.78 -31.86 45.76
N ASP A 996 9.87 -32.02 46.52
CA ASP A 996 10.16 -33.25 47.25
C ASP A 996 9.70 -33.13 48.71
N ALA A 997 8.48 -33.60 48.99
CA ALA A 997 7.92 -33.63 50.33
C ALA A 997 8.34 -34.88 51.15
N THR A 998 9.23 -35.73 50.62
CA THR A 998 9.59 -37.00 51.24
C THR A 998 10.65 -36.83 52.33
N LYS A 999 10.77 -37.83 53.22
CA LYS A 999 11.76 -37.82 54.30
C LYS A 999 12.48 -39.16 54.35
N GLY A 1000 13.79 -39.14 54.13
CA GLY A 1000 14.68 -40.29 54.38
C GLY A 1000 14.52 -41.48 53.44
N ILE A 1001 14.04 -41.28 52.20
CA ILE A 1001 13.92 -42.36 51.21
C ILE A 1001 15.29 -42.63 50.56
N GLN A 1002 15.83 -43.82 50.81
CA GLN A 1002 17.08 -44.28 50.23
C GLN A 1002 16.96 -44.40 48.70
N TYR A 1003 17.99 -43.98 47.95
CA TYR A 1003 18.08 -43.99 46.48
C TYR A 1003 17.17 -43.00 45.72
N LEU A 1004 16.34 -42.22 46.41
CA LEU A 1004 15.50 -41.22 45.75
C LEU A 1004 16.32 -40.13 45.05
N HIS A 1005 17.45 -39.71 45.64
CA HIS A 1005 18.29 -38.64 45.08
C HIS A 1005 18.84 -39.00 43.68
N GLU A 1006 19.31 -40.24 43.50
CA GLU A 1006 19.80 -40.74 42.21
C GLU A 1006 18.64 -40.92 41.21
N THR A 1007 17.48 -41.35 41.71
CA THR A 1007 16.28 -41.53 40.89
C THR A 1007 15.62 -40.20 40.51
N MET A 1008 15.89 -39.12 41.25
CA MET A 1008 15.27 -37.82 41.06
C MET A 1008 15.58 -37.22 39.69
N GLU A 1009 16.75 -37.50 39.10
CA GLU A 1009 17.02 -37.09 37.71
C GLU A 1009 16.09 -37.77 36.72
N LEU A 1010 15.73 -39.04 36.94
CA LEU A 1010 14.75 -39.77 36.13
C LEU A 1010 13.30 -39.30 36.35
N ILE A 1011 13.02 -38.63 37.48
CA ILE A 1011 11.71 -38.04 37.75
C ILE A 1011 11.58 -36.67 37.07
N LYS A 1012 12.69 -35.96 36.88
CA LYS A 1012 12.74 -34.65 36.21
C LYS A 1012 12.70 -34.76 34.69
N GLN A 1013 13.29 -35.83 34.14
CA GLN A 1013 13.18 -36.22 32.73
C GLN A 1013 11.79 -36.76 32.44
#